data_AF-A0A4P2QIK3-F1
#
_entry.id   AF-A0A4P2QIK3-F1
#
_cell.length_a   1.000
_cell.length_b   1.000
_cell.length_c   1.000
_cell.angle_alpha   90.00
_cell.angle_beta   90.00
_cell.angle_gamma   90.00
#
_symmetry.space_group_name_H-M   'P 1'
#
loop_
_entity.id
_entity.type
_entity.pdbx_description
1 polymer ?
#
loop_
_entity_poly.entity_id
_entity_poly.type
_entity_poly.pdbx_seq_one_letter_code
_entity_poly.pdbx_strand_id
1 'polypeptide(L)'
;MAVALARRAGAQAVVVSAGPFSACPVGLHVKRALGVPLVFDLRDPWSLHETGHGPPSGLAERARRAVVPRLERRWLAGADHVILNTRSALEAYRARFPELATKSSFVRNHFDLALYVPAPAPEPPRSFVILHLGTLREETSADAIGAVLRRLIDRERLAPGELVLRQIGRTSAYDRDRFERLGLTPYIEILPPIPQRDVMAELRRAHVLLTLVDPRVVLRIAAKTYDYAASGMPIVSAAANPEVDELLAHRSDSARVPPDDVEGLAAALARHLARFRETGALPEPAPPPRTSPPRPRPPGSPRSSTASWPARPTPPAGTRLPRAAPPSRRHHPGSELCMRFLHPERDESLELALEDVFLTPGYFAGGSRLDTDLRPTDFPGGSHPIVSANMNAVTGKRMAETMARFGGLGVLPQDMDLDTVERIVGHIKRADPRYDTPLSVSPRATLRDVHGIIRKRSHDMVVVVDDERRPIGIVTHADLRNRDQYTPASALMSSRLITIQAGTPNRTAFLLMEDARVKAVPVLDQEGRLHGVLTRDDAVRLELLRPTLDARGELMVAAAIGISAQAAQSAARLLEIGVSAIVLDTAHGHQRRMIEAVRAVRRAIGDAVPLVAGNVCTAEGTRDLIEAGADIVKVNVGPGAMCTTRMQTGAGRPTFSSVLVCAREASRHGKRVWADGGVRHPRDVALYLAAGASRVMVGTTLAGTYESPGDVMEDREGLLYKENYGMASARAVSERTADLDPFERAKKVFFREGISTSRIYIHEGRESVGAILIEMITGVQSACTYAGAANLDELHDKAVIGVQTLAGYGEGKPHGLERR
;
A
#
# COMPACT_ATOMS: atom_id res chain seq x y z
N MET A 1 -15.59 -20.14 8.42
CA MET A 1 -14.44 -20.45 7.55
C MET A 1 -13.51 -21.52 8.14
N ALA A 2 -12.78 -21.26 9.24
CA ALA A 2 -11.81 -22.21 9.81
C ALA A 2 -12.39 -23.62 10.09
N VAL A 3 -13.60 -23.70 10.65
CA VAL A 3 -14.34 -24.95 10.87
C VAL A 3 -14.60 -25.72 9.57
N ALA A 4 -15.04 -25.01 8.51
CA ALA A 4 -15.33 -25.62 7.22
C ALA A 4 -14.06 -26.14 6.53
N LEU A 5 -12.98 -25.37 6.62
CA LEU A 5 -11.68 -25.73 6.05
C LEU A 5 -11.08 -26.94 6.76
N ALA A 6 -11.13 -26.95 8.11
CA ALA A 6 -10.68 -28.07 8.91
C ALA A 6 -11.53 -29.35 8.69
N ARG A 7 -12.85 -29.24 8.48
CA ARG A 7 -13.68 -30.39 8.04
C ARG A 7 -13.25 -30.91 6.69
N ARG A 8 -13.08 -30.02 5.71
CA ARG A 8 -12.69 -30.39 4.34
C ARG A 8 -11.32 -31.07 4.30
N ALA A 9 -10.38 -30.62 5.13
CA ALA A 9 -9.04 -31.18 5.22
C ALA A 9 -8.94 -32.43 6.11
N GLY A 10 -10.01 -32.83 6.82
CA GLY A 10 -9.96 -33.93 7.78
C GLY A 10 -8.99 -33.66 8.94
N ALA A 11 -8.93 -32.41 9.41
CA ALA A 11 -7.97 -32.00 10.43
C ALA A 11 -8.16 -32.80 11.73
N GLN A 12 -7.06 -33.36 12.25
CA GLN A 12 -7.07 -34.18 13.47
C GLN A 12 -6.76 -33.39 14.75
N ALA A 13 -6.27 -32.16 14.61
CA ALA A 13 -6.01 -31.22 15.69
C ALA A 13 -6.01 -29.79 15.13
N VAL A 14 -6.15 -28.80 16.02
CA VAL A 14 -6.01 -27.38 15.71
C VAL A 14 -4.81 -26.86 16.48
N VAL A 15 -3.85 -26.26 15.77
CA VAL A 15 -2.73 -25.54 16.39
C VAL A 15 -2.94 -24.06 16.15
N VAL A 16 -2.92 -23.26 17.21
CA VAL A 16 -2.96 -21.80 17.11
C VAL A 16 -1.63 -21.26 17.61
N SER A 17 -0.80 -20.77 16.67
CA SER A 17 0.36 -19.95 17.01
C SER A 17 -0.12 -18.55 17.33
N ALA A 18 -0.06 -18.19 18.61
CA ALA A 18 -0.93 -17.19 19.18
C ALA A 18 -0.22 -15.83 19.36
N GLY A 19 0.06 -15.19 18.20
CA GLY A 19 0.58 -13.82 18.11
C GLY A 19 -0.48 -12.71 18.28
N PRO A 20 -1.76 -12.92 17.95
CA PRO A 20 -2.87 -12.06 18.38
C PRO A 20 -3.92 -12.79 19.23
N PHE A 21 -4.38 -12.15 20.32
CA PHE A 21 -5.42 -12.64 21.24
C PHE A 21 -6.71 -13.10 20.56
N SER A 22 -7.02 -12.54 19.38
CA SER A 22 -8.22 -12.86 18.61
C SER A 22 -8.22 -14.28 18.04
N ALA A 23 -7.06 -14.94 17.88
CA ALA A 23 -6.98 -16.28 17.33
C ALA A 23 -7.38 -17.38 18.35
N CYS A 24 -7.16 -17.13 19.64
CA CYS A 24 -7.49 -18.05 20.73
C CYS A 24 -8.99 -18.41 20.81
N PRO A 25 -9.95 -17.46 20.79
CA PRO A 25 -11.37 -17.80 20.78
C PRO A 25 -11.80 -18.53 19.50
N VAL A 26 -11.15 -18.26 18.37
CA VAL A 26 -11.41 -19.00 17.12
C VAL A 26 -10.95 -20.45 17.25
N GLY A 27 -9.76 -20.70 17.79
CA GLY A 27 -9.26 -22.06 18.05
C GLY A 27 -10.18 -22.85 18.99
N LEU A 28 -10.64 -22.21 20.08
CA LEU A 28 -11.61 -22.80 21.01
C LEU A 28 -12.95 -23.11 20.35
N HIS A 29 -13.42 -22.23 19.46
CA HIS A 29 -14.64 -22.46 18.69
C HIS A 29 -14.45 -23.64 17.72
N VAL A 30 -13.31 -23.73 17.02
CA VAL A 30 -13.02 -24.83 16.08
C VAL A 30 -12.93 -26.17 16.82
N LYS A 31 -12.24 -26.21 17.97
CA LYS A 31 -12.22 -27.38 18.86
C LYS A 31 -13.63 -27.85 19.19
N ARG A 32 -14.50 -26.96 19.67
CA ARG A 32 -15.87 -27.32 20.04
C ARG A 32 -16.70 -27.78 18.85
N ALA A 33 -16.54 -27.13 17.69
CA ALA A 33 -17.33 -27.41 16.49
C ALA A 33 -16.92 -28.71 15.78
N LEU A 34 -15.71 -29.22 16.03
CA LEU A 34 -15.14 -30.40 15.36
C LEU A 34 -14.80 -31.55 16.29
N GLY A 35 -14.74 -31.33 17.61
CA GLY A 35 -14.37 -32.35 18.58
C GLY A 35 -12.89 -32.76 18.53
N VAL A 36 -12.02 -31.90 17.98
CA VAL A 36 -10.58 -32.19 17.81
C VAL A 36 -9.72 -31.46 18.85
N PRO A 37 -8.55 -31.99 19.25
CA PRO A 37 -7.65 -31.35 20.20
C PRO A 37 -7.18 -29.96 19.75
N LEU A 38 -7.00 -29.06 20.71
CA LEU A 38 -6.47 -27.71 20.52
C LEU A 38 -5.14 -27.55 21.23
N VAL A 39 -4.12 -27.18 20.46
CA VAL A 39 -2.80 -26.79 20.96
C VAL A 39 -2.62 -25.30 20.80
N PHE A 40 -2.27 -24.61 21.87
CA PHE A 40 -1.82 -23.24 21.82
C PHE A 40 -0.29 -23.17 21.82
N ASP A 41 0.27 -22.53 20.82
CA ASP A 41 1.71 -22.24 20.71
C ASP A 41 1.93 -20.76 21.07
N LEU A 42 2.41 -20.52 22.29
CA LEU A 42 2.67 -19.21 22.84
C LEU A 42 4.14 -18.86 22.57
N ARG A 43 4.33 -17.99 21.57
CA ARG A 43 5.64 -17.50 21.14
C ARG A 43 6.25 -16.51 22.14
N ASP A 44 5.40 -15.69 22.76
CA ASP A 44 5.75 -14.67 23.74
C ASP A 44 4.78 -14.70 24.94
N PRO A 45 5.20 -14.31 26.16
CA PRO A 45 4.31 -14.14 27.30
C PRO A 45 3.25 -13.07 27.04
N TRP A 46 2.01 -13.29 27.50
CA TRP A 46 0.91 -12.35 27.31
C TRP A 46 0.65 -11.44 28.50
N SER A 47 0.16 -11.96 29.64
CA SER A 47 -0.09 -11.13 30.84
C SER A 47 1.05 -11.12 31.85
N LEU A 48 2.03 -12.03 31.68
CA LEU A 48 3.30 -11.98 32.38
C LEU A 48 4.18 -10.92 31.70
N HIS A 49 3.80 -9.66 31.82
CA HIS A 49 4.50 -8.52 31.25
C HIS A 49 5.86 -8.33 31.94
N GLU A 50 6.92 -8.57 31.20
CA GLU A 50 8.29 -8.54 31.72
C GLU A 50 8.80 -7.10 31.89
N THR A 51 8.47 -6.21 30.95
CA THR A 51 9.00 -4.84 30.89
C THR A 51 8.25 -3.84 31.78
N GLY A 52 7.49 -4.33 32.77
CA GLY A 52 6.86 -3.55 33.85
C GLY A 52 6.21 -2.24 33.41
N HIS A 53 4.89 -2.20 33.25
CA HIS A 53 4.24 -0.91 33.07
C HIS A 53 4.36 -0.05 34.35
N GLY A 54 4.64 1.25 34.18
CA GLY A 54 4.41 2.24 35.24
C GLY A 54 2.96 2.22 35.76
N PRO A 55 2.63 3.01 36.79
CA PRO A 55 1.27 3.08 37.33
C PRO A 55 0.28 3.33 36.19
N PRO A 56 -0.86 2.60 36.13
CA PRO A 56 -1.75 2.65 34.98
C PRO A 56 -2.29 4.08 34.77
N SER A 57 -1.92 4.70 33.65
CA SER A 57 -2.34 6.03 33.24
C SER A 57 -3.76 5.95 32.65
N GLY A 58 -4.75 5.99 33.54
CA GLY A 58 -6.16 6.10 33.17
C GLY A 58 -6.96 4.80 33.25
N LEU A 59 -8.27 4.94 33.03
CA LEU A 59 -9.27 3.91 33.33
C LEU A 59 -9.20 2.70 32.38
N ALA A 60 -8.87 2.94 31.11
CA ALA A 60 -8.74 1.89 30.08
C ALA A 60 -7.57 0.93 30.37
N GLU A 61 -6.43 1.46 30.82
CA GLU A 61 -5.24 0.66 31.14
C GLU A 61 -5.43 -0.14 32.44
N ARG A 62 -6.12 0.42 33.44
CA ARG A 62 -6.57 -0.33 34.63
C ARG A 62 -7.52 -1.47 34.26
N ALA A 63 -8.49 -1.21 33.39
CA ALA A 63 -9.42 -2.23 32.92
C ALA A 63 -8.70 -3.34 32.13
N ARG A 64 -7.78 -2.97 31.23
CA ARG A 64 -6.97 -3.93 30.46
C ARG A 64 -6.15 -4.86 31.37
N ARG A 65 -5.43 -4.32 32.36
CA ARG A 65 -4.65 -5.11 33.32
C ARG A 65 -5.50 -6.06 34.17
N ALA A 66 -6.76 -5.72 34.40
CA ALA A 66 -7.70 -6.59 35.12
C ALA A 66 -8.33 -7.66 34.22
N VAL A 67 -8.59 -7.36 32.94
CA VAL A 67 -9.33 -8.24 32.02
C VAL A 67 -8.41 -9.25 31.32
N VAL A 68 -7.24 -8.82 30.86
CA VAL A 68 -6.33 -9.66 30.05
C VAL A 68 -5.90 -10.95 30.77
N PRO A 69 -5.43 -10.93 32.04
CA PRO A 69 -5.07 -12.16 32.75
C PRO A 69 -6.24 -13.14 32.91
N ARG A 70 -7.48 -12.62 33.05
CA ARG A 70 -8.68 -13.45 33.19
C ARG A 70 -9.05 -14.12 31.88
N LEU A 71 -8.93 -13.39 30.76
CA LEU A 71 -9.13 -13.95 29.42
C LEU A 71 -8.06 -14.98 29.08
N GLU A 72 -6.80 -14.68 29.38
CA GLU A 72 -5.68 -15.60 29.20
C GLU A 72 -5.91 -16.91 29.96
N ARG A 73 -6.26 -16.83 31.26
CA ARG A 73 -6.59 -18.02 32.05
C ARG A 73 -7.71 -18.84 31.43
N ARG A 74 -8.80 -18.18 31.01
CA ARG A 74 -9.95 -18.83 30.39
C ARG A 74 -9.57 -19.55 29.10
N TRP A 75 -8.68 -18.97 28.30
CA TRP A 75 -8.25 -19.59 27.05
C TRP A 75 -7.30 -20.76 27.30
N LEU A 76 -6.29 -20.57 28.15
CA LEU A 76 -5.33 -21.62 28.51
C LEU A 76 -6.03 -22.83 29.17
N ALA A 77 -7.05 -22.58 30.00
CA ALA A 77 -7.88 -23.65 30.57
C ALA A 77 -8.62 -24.46 29.48
N GLY A 78 -9.05 -23.83 28.39
CA GLY A 78 -9.77 -24.47 27.30
C GLY A 78 -8.90 -25.23 26.29
N ALA A 79 -7.59 -25.00 26.26
CA ALA A 79 -6.65 -25.76 25.41
C ALA A 79 -6.39 -27.16 25.97
N ASP A 80 -6.16 -28.13 25.07
CA ASP A 80 -5.76 -29.49 25.44
C ASP A 80 -4.27 -29.57 25.71
N HIS A 81 -3.47 -28.72 25.05
CA HIS A 81 -2.04 -28.58 25.33
C HIS A 81 -1.55 -27.15 25.07
N VAL A 82 -0.53 -26.72 25.80
CA VAL A 82 0.09 -25.39 25.64
C VAL A 82 1.59 -25.55 25.44
N ILE A 83 2.11 -25.00 24.35
CA ILE A 83 3.53 -24.97 24.02
C ILE A 83 4.06 -23.58 24.33
N LEU A 84 5.13 -23.52 25.12
CA LEU A 84 5.88 -22.30 25.43
C LEU A 84 7.24 -22.35 24.73
N ASN A 85 7.83 -21.19 24.47
CA ASN A 85 9.09 -21.11 23.72
C ASN A 85 10.35 -21.32 24.58
N THR A 86 10.29 -21.02 25.88
CA THR A 86 11.44 -21.17 26.80
C THR A 86 11.05 -21.98 28.02
N ARG A 87 12.04 -22.58 28.69
CA ARG A 87 11.83 -23.28 29.96
C ARG A 87 11.44 -22.27 31.05
N SER A 88 12.07 -21.10 31.08
CA SER A 88 11.70 -20.01 32.00
C SER A 88 10.24 -19.59 31.84
N ALA A 89 9.74 -19.45 30.60
CA ALA A 89 8.33 -19.15 30.37
C ALA A 89 7.42 -20.30 30.81
N LEU A 90 7.78 -21.55 30.51
CA LEU A 90 7.01 -22.73 30.96
C LEU A 90 6.87 -22.76 32.49
N GLU A 91 7.95 -22.54 33.22
CA GLU A 91 7.97 -22.53 34.69
C GLU A 91 7.13 -21.37 35.24
N ALA A 92 7.30 -20.16 34.71
CA ALA A 92 6.53 -18.99 35.11
C ALA A 92 5.01 -19.18 34.85
N TYR A 93 4.65 -19.75 33.70
CA TYR A 93 3.27 -20.05 33.36
C TYR A 93 2.66 -21.15 34.24
N ARG A 94 3.42 -22.19 34.58
CA ARG A 94 2.95 -23.25 35.50
C ARG A 94 2.78 -22.73 36.93
N ALA A 95 3.67 -21.84 37.38
CA ALA A 95 3.54 -21.20 38.68
C ALA A 95 2.28 -20.30 38.73
N ARG A 96 1.97 -19.59 37.63
CA ARG A 96 0.81 -18.71 37.55
C ARG A 96 -0.51 -19.44 37.31
N PHE A 97 -0.49 -20.50 36.51
CA PHE A 97 -1.65 -21.29 36.09
C PHE A 97 -1.38 -22.78 36.40
N PRO A 98 -1.67 -23.24 37.62
CA PRO A 98 -1.41 -24.64 38.04
C PRO A 98 -2.04 -25.68 37.11
N GLU A 99 -3.16 -25.36 36.45
CA GLU A 99 -3.80 -26.19 35.45
C GLU A 99 -2.93 -26.55 34.23
N LEU A 100 -1.80 -25.86 34.03
CA LEU A 100 -0.85 -26.14 32.96
C LEU A 100 0.17 -27.22 33.34
N ALA A 101 0.31 -27.60 34.61
CA ALA A 101 1.34 -28.53 35.06
C ALA A 101 1.35 -29.86 34.27
N THR A 102 0.17 -30.36 33.89
CA THR A 102 -0.01 -31.64 33.18
C THR A 102 -0.24 -31.51 31.67
N LYS A 103 -0.47 -30.29 31.16
CA LYS A 103 -0.85 -30.02 29.77
C LYS A 103 -0.07 -28.88 29.12
N SER A 104 1.20 -28.74 29.51
CA SER A 104 2.12 -27.80 28.88
C SER A 104 3.49 -28.41 28.67
N SER A 105 4.15 -27.99 27.59
CA SER A 105 5.54 -28.31 27.29
C SER A 105 6.24 -27.06 26.76
N PHE A 106 7.56 -27.12 26.61
CA PHE A 106 8.28 -26.10 25.88
C PHE A 106 8.86 -26.69 24.59
N VAL A 107 8.85 -25.90 23.53
CA VAL A 107 9.55 -26.17 22.27
C VAL A 107 10.30 -24.89 21.93
N ARG A 108 11.62 -24.94 22.03
CA ARG A 108 12.47 -23.79 21.74
C ARG A 108 12.40 -23.45 20.26
N ASN A 109 12.38 -22.16 19.96
CA ASN A 109 12.59 -21.67 18.61
C ASN A 109 13.87 -22.23 18.01
N HIS A 110 13.83 -22.36 16.69
CA HIS A 110 14.98 -22.78 15.92
C HIS A 110 14.96 -22.07 14.57
N PHE A 111 16.02 -22.28 13.81
CA PHE A 111 16.20 -21.76 12.47
C PHE A 111 16.17 -22.93 11.49
N ASP A 112 15.71 -22.65 10.27
CA ASP A 112 15.76 -23.60 9.17
C ASP A 112 16.92 -23.21 8.25
N LEU A 113 17.96 -24.06 8.20
CA LEU A 113 19.14 -23.82 7.37
C LEU A 113 18.81 -23.81 5.88
N ALA A 114 17.73 -24.48 5.44
CA ALA A 114 17.31 -24.47 4.04
C ALA A 114 16.78 -23.10 3.59
N LEU A 115 16.39 -22.22 4.53
CA LEU A 115 15.94 -20.87 4.23
C LEU A 115 17.11 -19.89 4.00
N TYR A 116 18.35 -20.30 4.29
CA TYR A 116 19.54 -19.47 4.10
C TYR A 116 20.31 -19.90 2.85
N VAL A 117 20.50 -18.95 1.94
CA VAL A 117 21.36 -19.17 0.76
C VAL A 117 22.83 -19.18 1.22
N PRO A 118 23.65 -20.16 0.80
CA PRO A 118 25.09 -20.13 1.03
C PRO A 118 25.69 -18.83 0.49
N ALA A 119 26.25 -18.01 1.37
CA ALA A 119 26.92 -16.77 0.97
C ALA A 119 28.41 -17.03 0.66
N PRO A 120 28.96 -16.45 -0.42
CA PRO A 120 30.40 -16.49 -0.67
C PRO A 120 31.16 -15.80 0.47
N ALA A 121 32.44 -16.15 0.64
CA ALA A 121 33.30 -15.54 1.63
C ALA A 121 33.36 -14.01 1.41
N PRO A 122 33.03 -13.19 2.42
CA PRO A 122 33.04 -11.74 2.25
C PRO A 122 34.46 -11.19 2.14
N GLU A 123 34.62 -10.08 1.42
CA GLU A 123 35.87 -9.32 1.43
C GLU A 123 36.17 -8.83 2.86
N PRO A 124 37.44 -8.87 3.30
CA PRO A 124 37.82 -8.46 4.64
C PRO A 124 37.54 -6.95 4.83
N PRO A 125 36.75 -6.57 5.84
CA PRO A 125 36.44 -5.17 6.11
C PRO A 125 37.68 -4.40 6.59
N ARG A 126 37.75 -3.11 6.24
CA ARG A 126 38.83 -2.21 6.67
C ARG A 126 38.74 -1.80 8.14
N SER A 127 37.57 -1.96 8.75
CA SER A 127 37.23 -1.50 10.10
C SER A 127 36.69 -2.67 10.92
N PHE A 128 36.78 -2.60 12.24
CA PHE A 128 36.11 -3.55 13.12
C PHE A 128 34.59 -3.36 13.06
N VAL A 129 33.87 -4.36 12.55
CA VAL A 129 32.42 -4.33 12.35
C VAL A 129 31.69 -5.08 13.46
N ILE A 130 30.87 -4.35 14.22
CA ILE A 130 29.84 -4.88 15.12
C ILE A 130 28.52 -4.81 14.37
N LEU A 131 27.73 -5.90 14.31
CA LEU A 131 26.43 -5.87 13.62
C LEU A 131 25.28 -6.08 14.59
N HIS A 132 24.29 -5.19 14.53
CA HIS A 132 22.99 -5.40 15.14
C HIS A 132 21.89 -5.41 14.06
N LEU A 133 21.19 -6.54 13.94
CA LEU A 133 20.12 -6.82 13.00
C LEU A 133 18.75 -6.64 13.66
N GLY A 134 17.86 -5.95 12.95
CA GLY A 134 16.47 -5.74 13.32
C GLY A 134 16.19 -4.36 13.90
N THR A 135 14.90 -4.08 14.05
CA THR A 135 14.37 -2.79 14.52
C THR A 135 14.77 -2.49 15.96
N LEU A 136 15.23 -1.26 16.23
CA LEU A 136 15.38 -0.75 17.59
C LEU A 136 13.98 -0.50 18.19
N ARG A 137 13.78 -0.94 19.43
CA ARG A 137 12.48 -0.90 20.13
C ARG A 137 12.69 -0.30 21.53
N GLU A 138 11.60 -0.02 22.24
CA GLU A 138 11.67 0.39 23.64
C GLU A 138 12.48 -0.61 24.50
N GLU A 139 12.36 -1.91 24.21
CA GLU A 139 13.08 -3.00 24.89
C GLU A 139 14.51 -3.23 24.36
N THR A 140 14.96 -2.43 23.38
CA THR A 140 16.26 -2.51 22.71
C THR A 140 16.63 -1.12 22.21
N SER A 141 16.81 -0.18 23.14
CA SER A 141 16.94 1.25 22.83
C SER A 141 18.33 1.63 22.32
N ALA A 142 18.40 2.71 21.55
CA ALA A 142 19.66 3.32 21.12
C ALA A 142 20.56 3.71 22.30
N ASP A 143 19.99 4.01 23.47
CA ASP A 143 20.75 4.38 24.68
C ASP A 143 21.60 3.21 25.18
N ALA A 144 21.06 1.99 25.22
CA ALA A 144 21.80 0.81 25.68
C ALA A 144 22.96 0.46 24.74
N ILE A 145 22.71 0.49 23.43
CA ILE A 145 23.74 0.29 22.41
C ILE A 145 24.80 1.40 22.50
N GLY A 146 24.35 2.65 22.62
CA GLY A 146 25.20 3.82 22.69
C GLY A 146 26.12 3.81 23.90
N ALA A 147 25.62 3.40 25.07
CA ALA A 147 26.44 3.28 26.28
C ALA A 147 27.57 2.27 26.13
N VAL A 148 27.27 1.08 25.58
CA VAL A 148 28.27 0.03 25.33
C VAL A 148 29.31 0.50 24.29
N LEU A 149 28.87 1.11 23.19
CA LEU A 149 29.78 1.63 22.17
C LEU A 149 30.68 2.74 22.70
N ARG A 150 30.10 3.71 23.42
CA ARG A 150 30.86 4.82 24.00
C ARG A 150 31.93 4.29 24.94
N ARG A 151 31.57 3.33 25.80
CA ARG A 151 32.51 2.71 26.70
C ARG A 151 33.63 1.95 25.99
N LEU A 152 33.30 1.20 24.93
CA LEU A 152 34.30 0.52 24.10
C LEU A 152 35.27 1.53 23.44
N ILE A 153 34.74 2.60 22.85
CA ILE A 153 35.56 3.63 22.18
C ILE A 153 36.48 4.32 23.19
N ASP A 154 35.98 4.66 24.37
CA ASP A 154 36.78 5.34 25.40
C ASP A 154 37.88 4.43 25.95
N ARG A 155 37.55 3.16 26.20
CA ARG A 155 38.48 2.14 26.69
C ARG A 155 39.63 1.89 25.71
N GLU A 156 39.29 1.74 24.43
CA GLU A 156 40.23 1.31 23.38
C GLU A 156 40.79 2.49 22.57
N ARG A 157 40.39 3.73 22.93
CA ARG A 157 40.79 5.00 22.31
C ARG A 157 40.59 5.02 20.78
N LEU A 158 39.42 4.55 20.32
CA LEU A 158 39.16 4.33 18.89
C LEU A 158 38.86 5.63 18.13
N ALA A 159 39.54 5.83 17.02
CA ALA A 159 39.25 6.87 16.04
C ALA A 159 38.12 6.45 15.07
N PRO A 160 37.41 7.42 14.45
CA PRO A 160 36.47 7.12 13.38
C PRO A 160 37.15 6.32 12.26
N GLY A 161 36.48 5.27 11.79
CA GLY A 161 37.02 4.34 10.79
C GLY A 161 37.76 3.11 11.37
N GLU A 162 38.09 3.09 12.66
CA GLU A 162 38.60 1.86 13.32
C GLU A 162 37.45 0.91 13.74
N LEU A 163 36.27 1.47 14.02
CA LEU A 163 35.06 0.75 14.46
C LEU A 163 33.85 1.23 13.67
N VAL A 164 33.00 0.29 13.28
CA VAL A 164 31.66 0.54 12.72
C VAL A 164 30.65 -0.37 13.40
N LEU A 165 29.64 0.20 14.06
CA LEU A 165 28.40 -0.49 14.35
C LEU A 165 27.50 -0.41 13.12
N ARG A 166 27.30 -1.56 12.47
CA ARG A 166 26.33 -1.72 11.40
C ARG A 166 24.95 -2.07 11.98
N GLN A 167 24.06 -1.09 12.01
CA GLN A 167 22.67 -1.22 12.42
C GLN A 167 21.80 -1.48 11.19
N ILE A 168 21.38 -2.73 10.98
CA ILE A 168 20.54 -3.12 9.82
C ILE A 168 19.09 -3.31 10.27
N GLY A 169 18.19 -2.44 9.84
CA GLY A 169 16.77 -2.53 10.18
C GLY A 169 16.12 -1.16 10.36
N ARG A 170 14.89 -1.14 10.88
CA ARG A 170 14.21 0.14 11.13
C ARG A 170 14.85 0.83 12.34
N THR A 171 15.39 2.02 12.13
CA THR A 171 15.88 2.92 13.18
C THR A 171 15.06 4.20 13.14
N SER A 172 14.48 4.60 14.27
CA SER A 172 13.63 5.79 14.32
C SER A 172 14.47 7.07 14.23
N ALA A 173 13.83 8.21 13.93
CA ALA A 173 14.50 9.52 13.99
C ALA A 173 15.01 9.82 15.41
N TYR A 174 14.26 9.42 16.44
CA TYR A 174 14.65 9.55 17.84
C TYR A 174 15.94 8.77 18.16
N ASP A 175 16.05 7.54 17.69
CA ASP A 175 17.25 6.72 17.89
C ASP A 175 18.47 7.30 17.16
N ARG A 176 18.29 7.82 15.94
CA ARG A 176 19.34 8.50 15.17
C ARG A 176 19.85 9.74 15.89
N ASP A 177 18.95 10.61 16.30
CA ASP A 177 19.23 11.81 17.08
C ASP A 177 19.87 11.45 18.44
N ARG A 178 19.53 10.29 19.03
CA ARG A 178 20.24 9.80 20.22
C ARG A 178 21.69 9.43 19.96
N PHE A 179 21.97 8.67 18.90
CA PHE A 179 23.33 8.34 18.51
C PHE A 179 24.15 9.60 18.19
N GLU A 180 23.53 10.58 17.54
CA GLU A 180 24.13 11.88 17.25
C GLU A 180 24.49 12.64 18.52
N ARG A 181 23.57 12.75 19.49
CA ARG A 181 23.84 13.37 20.80
C ARG A 181 24.96 12.67 21.59
N LEU A 182 25.15 11.38 21.39
CA LEU A 182 26.23 10.61 22.01
C LEU A 182 27.56 10.72 21.25
N GLY A 183 27.61 11.48 20.15
CA GLY A 183 28.79 11.64 19.32
C GLY A 183 29.20 10.37 18.59
N LEU A 184 28.25 9.46 18.35
CA LEU A 184 28.51 8.14 17.77
C LEU A 184 28.30 8.09 16.25
N THR A 185 27.79 9.16 15.62
CA THR A 185 27.58 9.23 14.17
C THR A 185 28.78 8.75 13.33
N PRO A 186 30.04 9.07 13.66
CA PRO A 186 31.20 8.61 12.88
C PRO A 186 31.50 7.10 13.00
N TYR A 187 30.84 6.41 13.94
CA TYR A 187 31.07 5.00 14.27
C TYR A 187 29.86 4.12 13.95
N ILE A 188 28.80 4.66 13.33
CA ILE A 188 27.55 3.92 13.09
C ILE A 188 27.17 4.00 11.61
N GLU A 189 26.90 2.84 11.03
CA GLU A 189 26.34 2.68 9.69
C GLU A 189 24.90 2.17 9.85
N ILE A 190 23.91 2.99 9.47
CA ILE A 190 22.49 2.62 9.56
C ILE A 190 22.00 2.22 8.16
N LEU A 191 21.64 0.95 8.02
CA LEU A 191 21.14 0.37 6.77
C LEU A 191 19.66 0.04 6.89
N PRO A 192 18.88 0.17 5.80
CA PRO A 192 17.47 -0.19 5.80
C PRO A 192 17.28 -1.70 6.02
N PRO A 193 16.03 -2.16 6.31
CA PRO A 193 15.73 -3.59 6.36
C PRO A 193 16.14 -4.29 5.07
N ILE A 194 16.90 -5.38 5.20
CA ILE A 194 17.39 -6.18 4.06
C ILE A 194 16.56 -7.45 3.85
N PRO A 195 16.64 -8.05 2.66
CA PRO A 195 16.02 -9.33 2.35
C PRO A 195 16.50 -10.49 3.20
N GLN A 196 15.60 -11.42 3.57
CA GLN A 196 15.96 -12.61 4.34
C GLN A 196 17.10 -13.42 3.68
N ARG A 197 17.08 -13.53 2.34
CA ARG A 197 18.15 -14.20 1.57
C ARG A 197 19.53 -13.54 1.70
N ASP A 198 19.56 -12.24 1.99
CA ASP A 198 20.80 -11.45 2.12
C ASP A 198 21.31 -11.41 3.57
N VAL A 199 20.46 -11.76 4.55
CA VAL A 199 20.80 -11.72 5.98
C VAL A 199 22.06 -12.53 6.28
N MET A 200 22.16 -13.76 5.76
CA MET A 200 23.30 -14.63 6.05
C MET A 200 24.63 -14.04 5.53
N ALA A 201 24.60 -13.38 4.37
CA ALA A 201 25.76 -12.72 3.83
C ALA A 201 26.20 -11.56 4.73
N GLU A 202 25.27 -10.71 5.17
CA GLU A 202 25.60 -9.57 6.04
C GLU A 202 26.04 -10.00 7.44
N LEU A 203 25.43 -11.02 8.04
CA LEU A 203 25.87 -11.56 9.34
C LEU A 203 27.34 -12.03 9.27
N ARG A 204 27.73 -12.68 8.17
CA ARG A 204 29.11 -13.16 7.96
C ARG A 204 30.13 -12.04 7.69
N ARG A 205 29.69 -10.80 7.44
CA ARG A 205 30.57 -9.62 7.26
C ARG A 205 30.95 -8.93 8.58
N ALA A 206 30.41 -9.40 9.70
CA ALA A 206 30.67 -8.83 11.01
C ALA A 206 31.78 -9.58 11.75
N HIS A 207 32.53 -8.89 12.60
CA HIS A 207 33.48 -9.55 13.50
C HIS A 207 32.78 -10.06 14.76
N VAL A 208 31.65 -9.45 15.10
CA VAL A 208 30.80 -9.84 16.21
C VAL A 208 29.38 -9.33 15.98
N LEU A 209 28.41 -10.17 16.30
CA LEU A 209 27.00 -9.88 16.26
C LEU A 209 26.54 -9.48 17.66
N LEU A 210 25.79 -8.39 17.75
CA LEU A 210 25.33 -7.82 19.01
C LEU A 210 23.81 -7.99 19.13
N THR A 211 23.36 -8.53 20.27
CA THR A 211 21.95 -8.52 20.67
C THR A 211 21.81 -7.91 22.05
N LEU A 212 20.86 -7.00 22.23
CA LEU A 212 20.52 -6.46 23.56
C LEU A 212 19.02 -6.57 23.80
N VAL A 213 18.66 -6.87 25.04
CA VAL A 213 17.29 -6.82 25.53
C VAL A 213 17.25 -6.09 26.86
N ASP A 214 16.13 -5.46 27.17
CA ASP A 214 15.88 -4.82 28.46
C ASP A 214 16.15 -5.81 29.63
N PRO A 215 16.80 -5.37 30.73
CA PRO A 215 17.14 -6.23 31.87
C PRO A 215 15.95 -7.01 32.45
N ARG A 216 14.73 -6.49 32.29
CA ARG A 216 13.53 -7.11 32.83
C ARG A 216 13.02 -8.28 31.98
N VAL A 217 13.51 -8.44 30.75
CA VAL A 217 13.15 -9.54 29.84
C VAL A 217 13.93 -10.79 30.23
N VAL A 218 13.30 -11.66 31.02
CA VAL A 218 13.89 -12.85 31.65
C VAL A 218 13.32 -14.18 31.12
N LEU A 219 12.12 -14.16 30.56
CA LEU A 219 11.36 -15.29 30.02
C LEU A 219 11.58 -15.48 28.53
N ARG A 220 11.96 -14.43 27.78
CA ARG A 220 12.14 -14.51 26.31
C ARG A 220 13.60 -14.56 25.90
N ILE A 221 13.82 -15.12 24.71
CA ILE A 221 15.06 -15.01 23.95
C ILE A 221 14.75 -14.19 22.69
N ALA A 222 15.59 -13.20 22.38
CA ALA A 222 15.41 -12.38 21.19
C ALA A 222 15.45 -13.25 19.92
N ALA A 223 14.44 -13.13 19.05
CA ALA A 223 14.31 -13.99 17.87
C ALA A 223 15.55 -13.93 16.95
N LYS A 224 16.19 -12.76 16.83
CA LYS A 224 17.42 -12.56 16.06
C LYS A 224 18.61 -13.41 16.54
N THR A 225 18.63 -13.83 17.81
CA THR A 225 19.68 -14.68 18.37
C THR A 225 19.73 -16.05 17.67
N TYR A 226 18.58 -16.54 17.17
CA TYR A 226 18.52 -17.79 16.41
C TYR A 226 19.14 -17.63 15.02
N ASP A 227 18.88 -16.52 14.32
CA ASP A 227 19.49 -16.23 13.02
C ASP A 227 21.01 -16.03 13.16
N TYR A 228 21.44 -15.43 14.27
CA TYR A 228 22.85 -15.27 14.58
C TYR A 228 23.52 -16.62 14.85
N ALA A 229 22.88 -17.51 15.62
CA ALA A 229 23.37 -18.86 15.83
C ALA A 229 23.44 -19.67 14.52
N ALA A 230 22.48 -19.48 13.61
CA ALA A 230 22.50 -20.09 12.28
C ALA A 230 23.71 -19.63 11.45
N SER A 231 24.19 -18.40 11.67
CA SER A 231 25.32 -17.84 10.91
C SER A 231 26.67 -18.42 11.28
N GLY A 232 26.81 -18.96 12.49
CA GLY A 232 28.08 -19.46 13.03
C GLY A 232 29.04 -18.36 13.49
N MET A 233 28.64 -17.09 13.41
CA MET A 233 29.48 -15.94 13.76
C MET A 233 29.51 -15.68 15.28
N PRO A 234 30.50 -14.92 15.79
CA PRO A 234 30.49 -14.49 17.19
C PRO A 234 29.28 -13.71 17.61
N ILE A 235 28.78 -13.99 18.81
CA ILE A 235 27.62 -13.32 19.39
C ILE A 235 28.00 -12.80 20.78
N VAL A 236 27.83 -11.51 20.98
CA VAL A 236 27.76 -10.89 22.31
C VAL A 236 26.30 -10.54 22.57
N SER A 237 25.69 -11.24 23.54
CA SER A 237 24.28 -11.09 23.86
C SER A 237 24.09 -10.52 25.26
N ALA A 238 23.62 -9.27 25.34
CA ALA A 238 23.04 -8.70 26.55
C ALA A 238 21.66 -9.34 26.79
N ALA A 239 21.61 -10.37 27.64
CA ALA A 239 20.38 -11.09 27.97
C ALA A 239 20.34 -11.62 29.40
N ALA A 240 19.22 -11.40 30.09
CA ALA A 240 19.00 -11.90 31.45
C ALA A 240 18.61 -13.39 31.47
N ASN A 241 17.98 -13.89 30.41
CA ASN A 241 17.60 -15.30 30.31
C ASN A 241 18.85 -16.21 30.16
N PRO A 242 19.09 -17.15 31.11
CA PRO A 242 20.27 -18.03 31.08
C PRO A 242 20.23 -19.07 29.96
N GLU A 243 19.06 -19.38 29.38
CA GLU A 243 18.95 -20.32 28.26
C GLU A 243 19.64 -19.82 26.98
N VAL A 244 19.99 -18.54 26.91
CA VAL A 244 20.85 -18.01 25.83
C VAL A 244 22.22 -18.68 25.85
N ASP A 245 22.76 -19.08 27.01
CA ASP A 245 24.04 -19.80 27.10
C ASP A 245 24.00 -21.11 26.30
N GLU A 246 22.86 -21.82 26.31
CA GLU A 246 22.68 -23.05 25.52
C GLU A 246 22.74 -22.79 24.00
N LEU A 247 22.29 -21.62 23.54
CA LEU A 247 22.38 -21.22 22.13
C LEU A 247 23.79 -20.79 21.74
N LEU A 248 24.54 -20.18 22.66
CA LEU A 248 25.89 -19.69 22.41
C LEU A 248 26.96 -20.78 22.56
N ALA A 249 26.68 -21.87 23.26
CA ALA A 249 27.62 -22.94 23.62
C ALA A 249 28.37 -23.60 22.44
N HIS A 250 27.87 -23.49 21.21
CA HIS A 250 28.54 -24.00 20.01
C HIS A 250 29.82 -23.21 19.64
N ARG A 251 30.09 -22.07 20.30
CA ARG A 251 31.27 -21.24 20.08
C ARG A 251 31.82 -20.68 21.38
N SER A 252 33.10 -20.90 21.65
CA SER A 252 33.76 -20.52 22.92
C SER A 252 33.99 -19.02 23.07
N ASP A 253 34.05 -18.28 21.97
CA ASP A 253 34.21 -16.84 21.95
C ASP A 253 32.88 -16.10 21.74
N SER A 254 31.73 -16.78 21.88
CA SER A 254 30.44 -16.10 22.08
C SER A 254 30.20 -15.89 23.59
N ALA A 255 29.49 -14.84 23.97
CA ALA A 255 29.26 -14.51 25.38
C ALA A 255 27.85 -13.97 25.61
N ARG A 256 27.18 -14.51 26.63
CA ARG A 256 26.05 -13.84 27.28
C ARG A 256 26.58 -12.96 28.39
N VAL A 257 26.09 -11.73 28.45
CA VAL A 257 26.40 -10.77 29.51
C VAL A 257 25.09 -10.27 30.09
N PRO A 258 24.99 -10.01 31.41
CA PRO A 258 23.84 -9.32 31.98
C PRO A 258 23.55 -8.00 31.25
N PRO A 259 22.29 -7.66 30.93
CA PRO A 259 21.99 -6.48 30.11
C PRO A 259 22.38 -5.13 30.71
N ASP A 260 22.50 -5.06 32.04
CA ASP A 260 22.91 -3.90 32.82
C ASP A 260 24.43 -3.78 32.99
N ASP A 261 25.19 -4.82 32.64
CA ASP A 261 26.66 -4.85 32.73
C ASP A 261 27.31 -4.28 31.46
N VAL A 262 27.25 -2.96 31.32
CA VAL A 262 27.84 -2.20 30.20
C VAL A 262 29.36 -2.43 30.11
N GLU A 263 30.06 -2.53 31.25
CA GLU A 263 31.50 -2.80 31.28
C GLU A 263 31.84 -4.19 30.76
N GLY A 264 31.10 -5.21 31.19
CA GLY A 264 31.24 -6.58 30.72
C GLY A 264 30.96 -6.71 29.23
N LEU A 265 29.93 -6.01 28.73
CA LEU A 265 29.61 -5.95 27.29
C LEU A 265 30.73 -5.30 26.48
N ALA A 266 31.23 -4.14 26.93
CA ALA A 266 32.35 -3.47 26.30
C ALA A 266 33.63 -4.31 26.34
N ALA A 267 33.92 -4.99 27.47
CA ALA A 267 35.06 -5.90 27.60
C ALA A 267 34.94 -7.12 26.67
N ALA A 268 33.73 -7.66 26.47
CA ALA A 268 33.50 -8.76 25.54
C ALA A 268 33.74 -8.34 24.09
N LEU A 269 33.26 -7.16 23.68
CA LEU A 269 33.54 -6.60 22.37
C LEU A 269 35.02 -6.27 22.17
N ALA A 270 35.70 -5.77 23.20
CA ALA A 270 37.14 -5.47 23.17
C ALA A 270 38.00 -6.71 22.88
N ARG A 271 37.63 -7.90 23.39
CA ARG A 271 38.33 -9.15 23.05
C ARG A 271 38.25 -9.48 21.56
N HIS A 272 37.09 -9.25 20.94
CA HIS A 272 36.93 -9.45 19.50
C HIS A 272 37.69 -8.42 18.67
N LEU A 273 37.75 -7.17 19.14
CA LEU A 273 38.55 -6.12 18.54
C LEU A 273 40.06 -6.42 18.64
N ALA A 274 40.54 -6.92 19.77
CA ALA A 274 41.94 -7.33 19.93
C ALA A 274 42.32 -8.43 18.93
N ARG A 275 41.48 -9.47 18.80
CA ARG A 275 41.66 -10.51 17.76
C ARG A 275 41.69 -9.93 16.35
N PHE A 276 40.82 -8.96 16.04
CA PHE A 276 40.83 -8.31 14.73
C PHE A 276 42.14 -7.53 14.49
N ARG A 277 42.62 -6.79 15.50
CA ARG A 277 43.92 -6.09 15.43
C ARG A 277 45.10 -7.04 15.22
N GLU A 278 45.04 -8.24 15.81
CA GLU A 278 46.07 -9.27 15.66
C GLU A 278 46.04 -9.99 14.30
N THR A 279 44.85 -10.29 13.78
CA THR A 279 44.67 -11.19 12.62
C THR A 279 44.32 -10.46 11.32
N GLY A 280 43.71 -9.28 11.40
CA GLY A 280 43.14 -8.55 10.26
C GLY A 280 42.00 -9.28 9.55
N ALA A 281 41.52 -10.41 10.08
CA ALA A 281 40.59 -11.32 9.41
C ALA A 281 39.23 -11.38 10.11
N LEU A 282 38.21 -11.74 9.32
CA LEU A 282 36.91 -12.13 9.86
C LEU A 282 37.02 -13.50 10.56
N PRO A 283 36.24 -13.74 11.62
CA PRO A 283 36.21 -15.02 12.29
C PRO A 283 35.62 -16.10 11.36
N GLU A 284 36.18 -17.31 11.39
CA GLU A 284 35.60 -18.43 10.65
C GLU A 284 34.24 -18.82 11.24
N PRO A 285 33.19 -19.00 10.40
CA PRO A 285 31.89 -19.45 10.86
C PRO A 285 31.97 -20.85 11.48
N ALA A 286 31.54 -20.99 12.74
CA ALA A 286 31.40 -22.30 13.37
C ALA A 286 30.16 -23.04 12.82
N PRO A 287 30.17 -24.38 12.81
CA PRO A 287 28.96 -25.14 12.52
C PRO A 287 27.83 -24.71 13.47
N PRO A 288 26.62 -24.42 12.96
CA PRO A 288 25.51 -24.05 13.83
C PRO A 288 25.18 -25.20 14.79
N PRO A 289 24.59 -24.91 15.97
CA PRO A 289 24.27 -25.92 16.97
C PRO A 289 23.41 -27.02 16.33
N ARG A 290 23.90 -28.26 16.33
CA ARG A 290 23.17 -29.41 15.77
C ARG A 290 21.87 -29.59 16.54
N THR A 291 20.74 -29.72 15.84
CA THR A 291 19.53 -30.26 16.43
C THR A 291 19.86 -31.66 16.95
N SER A 292 19.82 -31.87 18.27
CA SER A 292 19.83 -33.23 18.80
C SER A 292 18.73 -34.02 18.09
N PRO A 293 19.02 -35.20 17.49
CA PRO A 293 17.94 -36.07 17.06
C PRO A 293 17.05 -36.37 18.27
N PRO A 294 15.74 -36.61 18.09
CA PRO A 294 14.86 -36.94 19.21
C PRO A 294 15.49 -38.08 20.01
N ARG A 295 15.69 -37.86 21.33
CA ARG A 295 16.21 -38.89 22.23
C ARG A 295 15.40 -40.18 22.03
N PRO A 296 16.03 -41.36 21.86
CA PRO A 296 15.27 -42.61 21.92
C PRO A 296 14.58 -42.69 23.28
N ARG A 297 13.32 -43.13 23.28
CA ARG A 297 12.53 -43.31 24.50
C ARG A 297 13.31 -44.17 25.50
N PRO A 298 13.32 -43.82 26.81
CA PRO A 298 13.86 -44.73 27.81
C PRO A 298 13.03 -46.03 27.82
N PRO A 299 13.68 -47.20 27.91
CA PRO A 299 12.97 -48.47 27.98
C PRO A 299 12.15 -48.49 29.28
N GLY A 300 10.83 -48.67 29.18
CA GLY A 300 9.93 -48.79 30.33
C GLY A 300 8.85 -47.72 30.50
N SER A 301 8.72 -46.74 29.60
CA SER A 301 7.54 -45.84 29.63
C SER A 301 6.29 -46.57 29.08
N PRO A 302 5.18 -46.67 29.85
CA PRO A 302 4.01 -47.42 29.42
C PRO A 302 3.35 -46.77 28.21
N ARG A 303 2.94 -47.58 27.24
CA ARG A 303 2.06 -47.15 26.15
C ARG A 303 0.74 -46.68 26.76
N SER A 304 0.50 -45.38 26.83
CA SER A 304 -0.87 -44.89 27.01
C SER A 304 -1.68 -45.33 25.79
N SER A 305 -2.72 -46.09 26.07
CA SER A 305 -3.63 -46.74 25.14
C SER A 305 -4.00 -45.90 23.92
N THR A 306 -4.03 -46.59 22.78
CA THR A 306 -4.74 -46.22 21.56
C THR A 306 -6.20 -45.86 21.88
N ALA A 307 -6.54 -44.57 21.84
CA ALA A 307 -7.91 -44.15 21.58
C ALA A 307 -8.11 -44.19 20.06
N SER A 308 -8.67 -45.30 19.58
CA SER A 308 -9.11 -45.48 18.19
C SER A 308 -10.29 -44.56 17.89
N TRP A 309 -10.19 -43.80 16.79
CA TRP A 309 -11.33 -43.07 16.21
C TRP A 309 -11.89 -43.86 15.02
N PRO A 310 -13.21 -43.97 14.84
CA PRO A 310 -13.80 -44.78 13.78
C PRO A 310 -13.68 -44.11 12.41
N ALA A 311 -13.31 -44.90 11.39
CA ALA A 311 -13.19 -44.48 10.00
C ALA A 311 -14.58 -44.37 9.31
N ARG A 312 -14.71 -43.44 8.35
CA ARG A 312 -15.86 -43.34 7.42
C ARG A 312 -15.43 -43.62 5.96
N PRO A 313 -16.33 -44.11 5.10
CA PRO A 313 -15.99 -44.74 3.82
C PRO A 313 -15.83 -43.77 2.64
N THR A 314 -15.02 -44.18 1.67
CA THR A 314 -14.65 -43.50 0.42
C THR A 314 -15.72 -43.64 -0.68
N PRO A 315 -15.91 -42.62 -1.55
CA PRO A 315 -16.74 -42.75 -2.76
C PRO A 315 -15.91 -43.20 -3.99
N PRO A 316 -16.55 -43.81 -5.02
CA PRO A 316 -15.85 -44.44 -6.13
C PRO A 316 -15.47 -43.46 -7.25
N ALA A 317 -14.46 -43.88 -8.03
CA ALA A 317 -13.85 -43.14 -9.14
C ALA A 317 -14.73 -43.13 -10.41
N GLY A 318 -14.80 -41.97 -11.07
CA GLY A 318 -15.47 -41.76 -12.35
C GLY A 318 -14.48 -41.34 -13.45
N THR A 319 -14.64 -41.97 -14.61
CA THR A 319 -13.84 -42.01 -15.84
C THR A 319 -13.65 -40.67 -16.59
N ARG A 320 -12.47 -40.50 -17.21
CA ARG A 320 -12.12 -39.44 -18.20
C ARG A 320 -12.53 -39.86 -19.62
N LEU A 321 -12.99 -38.90 -20.43
CA LEU A 321 -13.11 -39.00 -21.89
C LEU A 321 -12.53 -37.73 -22.57
N PRO A 322 -12.13 -37.78 -23.88
CA PRO A 322 -11.15 -36.86 -24.46
C PRO A 322 -11.74 -35.60 -25.12
N ARG A 323 -10.88 -34.58 -25.24
CA ARG A 323 -11.11 -33.24 -25.83
C ARG A 323 -11.45 -33.30 -27.34
N ALA A 324 -12.43 -32.51 -27.76
CA ALA A 324 -12.61 -32.05 -29.13
C ALA A 324 -12.45 -30.51 -29.20
N ALA A 325 -11.78 -30.02 -30.24
CA ALA A 325 -11.58 -28.59 -30.50
C ALA A 325 -12.76 -28.00 -31.29
N PRO A 326 -13.20 -26.74 -31.04
CA PRO A 326 -14.21 -26.11 -31.88
C PRO A 326 -13.59 -25.15 -32.93
N PRO A 327 -14.28 -24.90 -34.06
CA PRO A 327 -13.77 -24.14 -35.19
C PRO A 327 -13.98 -22.63 -35.05
N SER A 328 -13.15 -21.87 -35.77
CA SER A 328 -13.18 -20.42 -35.91
C SER A 328 -14.52 -19.89 -36.45
N ARG A 329 -15.12 -18.87 -35.82
CA ARG A 329 -16.25 -18.10 -36.37
C ARG A 329 -15.91 -16.62 -36.54
N ARG A 330 -16.34 -16.08 -37.68
CA ARG A 330 -16.24 -14.68 -38.12
C ARG A 330 -17.24 -13.78 -37.37
N HIS A 331 -16.86 -12.52 -37.18
CA HIS A 331 -17.61 -11.49 -36.45
C HIS A 331 -18.93 -11.05 -37.10
N HIS A 332 -19.93 -10.79 -36.26
CA HIS A 332 -21.09 -9.93 -36.51
C HIS A 332 -21.13 -8.81 -35.46
N PRO A 333 -21.55 -7.58 -35.82
CA PRO A 333 -21.60 -6.46 -34.90
C PRO A 333 -22.85 -6.58 -34.02
N GLY A 334 -22.63 -6.82 -32.73
CA GLY A 334 -23.65 -7.10 -31.71
C GLY A 334 -23.24 -8.19 -30.70
N SER A 335 -21.94 -8.49 -30.57
CA SER A 335 -21.46 -9.58 -29.71
C SER A 335 -21.76 -9.31 -28.23
N GLU A 336 -22.39 -10.29 -27.57
CA GLU A 336 -22.37 -10.38 -26.12
C GLU A 336 -20.92 -10.28 -25.61
N LEU A 337 -20.67 -9.53 -24.53
CA LEU A 337 -19.36 -9.43 -23.90
C LEU A 337 -18.76 -10.82 -23.68
N CYS A 338 -17.68 -11.13 -24.41
CA CYS A 338 -17.20 -12.48 -24.64
C CYS A 338 -15.97 -12.86 -23.76
N MET A 339 -15.84 -12.23 -22.58
CA MET A 339 -14.90 -12.70 -21.56
C MET A 339 -15.34 -14.09 -21.06
N ARG A 340 -14.38 -15.02 -20.98
CA ARG A 340 -14.64 -16.41 -20.59
C ARG A 340 -13.86 -16.77 -19.32
N PHE A 341 -14.46 -17.60 -18.48
CA PHE A 341 -13.73 -18.25 -17.40
C PHE A 341 -12.90 -19.43 -17.92
N LEU A 342 -11.78 -19.72 -17.25
CA LEU A 342 -10.95 -20.89 -17.53
C LEU A 342 -11.69 -22.20 -17.19
N HIS A 343 -12.52 -22.17 -16.15
CA HIS A 343 -13.36 -23.29 -15.70
C HIS A 343 -14.81 -22.80 -15.48
N PRO A 344 -15.57 -22.53 -16.57
CA PRO A 344 -16.87 -21.86 -16.48
C PRO A 344 -17.90 -22.62 -15.64
N GLU A 345 -17.89 -23.96 -15.70
CA GLU A 345 -18.78 -24.84 -14.95
C GLU A 345 -18.71 -24.68 -13.43
N ARG A 346 -17.61 -24.14 -12.92
CA ARG A 346 -17.39 -23.89 -11.50
C ARG A 346 -17.37 -22.40 -11.20
N ASP A 347 -16.61 -21.65 -11.99
CA ASP A 347 -16.19 -20.29 -11.63
C ASP A 347 -17.27 -19.23 -11.90
N GLU A 348 -18.17 -19.43 -12.87
CA GLU A 348 -19.24 -18.46 -13.17
C GLU A 348 -20.26 -18.28 -12.03
N SER A 349 -20.40 -19.31 -11.19
CA SER A 349 -21.31 -19.31 -10.04
C SER A 349 -20.73 -18.58 -8.82
N LEU A 350 -19.46 -18.17 -8.86
CA LEU A 350 -18.76 -17.57 -7.73
C LEU A 350 -18.91 -16.04 -7.67
N GLU A 351 -18.89 -15.52 -6.45
CA GLU A 351 -18.76 -14.09 -6.18
C GLU A 351 -17.29 -13.75 -5.93
N LEU A 352 -16.69 -12.98 -6.83
CA LEU A 352 -15.25 -12.80 -6.97
C LEU A 352 -14.86 -11.33 -6.82
N ALA A 353 -13.86 -11.08 -5.97
CA ALA A 353 -13.13 -9.82 -5.93
C ALA A 353 -11.93 -9.86 -6.88
N LEU A 354 -11.27 -8.71 -7.07
CA LEU A 354 -10.06 -8.61 -7.90
C LEU A 354 -8.89 -9.50 -7.45
N GLU A 355 -8.83 -9.86 -6.16
CA GLU A 355 -7.80 -10.77 -5.63
C GLU A 355 -8.09 -12.23 -6.00
N ASP A 356 -9.36 -12.59 -6.20
CA ASP A 356 -9.79 -13.96 -6.47
C ASP A 356 -9.57 -14.38 -7.92
N VAL A 357 -9.22 -13.45 -8.81
CA VAL A 357 -9.12 -13.69 -10.26
C VAL A 357 -7.77 -13.31 -10.84
N PHE A 358 -7.38 -13.97 -11.93
CA PHE A 358 -6.21 -13.64 -12.73
C PHE A 358 -6.51 -13.78 -14.23
N LEU A 359 -5.72 -13.09 -15.06
CA LEU A 359 -5.79 -13.17 -16.52
C LEU A 359 -4.88 -14.29 -17.02
N THR A 360 -5.42 -15.19 -17.85
CA THR A 360 -4.66 -16.29 -18.46
C THR A 360 -4.02 -15.83 -19.76
N PRO A 361 -2.70 -16.03 -19.96
CA PRO A 361 -2.04 -15.68 -21.21
C PRO A 361 -2.58 -16.44 -22.44
N GLY A 362 -2.74 -15.73 -23.54
CA GLY A 362 -3.12 -16.23 -24.86
C GLY A 362 -2.14 -15.80 -25.95
N TYR A 363 -2.42 -16.19 -27.20
CA TYR A 363 -1.60 -15.83 -28.36
C TYR A 363 -1.82 -14.38 -28.79
N PHE A 364 -0.73 -13.63 -28.98
CA PHE A 364 -0.74 -12.25 -29.50
C PHE A 364 -0.05 -12.20 -30.86
N ALA A 365 -0.77 -11.72 -31.88
CA ALA A 365 -0.25 -11.58 -33.24
C ALA A 365 0.40 -10.21 -33.51
N GLY A 366 0.27 -9.26 -32.59
CA GLY A 366 0.78 -7.89 -32.75
C GLY A 366 2.28 -7.76 -32.49
N GLY A 367 2.81 -6.57 -32.77
CA GLY A 367 4.23 -6.25 -32.62
C GLY A 367 4.61 -5.80 -31.21
N SER A 368 4.38 -4.53 -30.88
CA SER A 368 4.76 -3.94 -29.60
C SER A 368 3.56 -3.74 -28.68
N ARG A 369 3.77 -3.87 -27.37
CA ARG A 369 2.78 -3.45 -26.35
C ARG A 369 2.46 -1.95 -26.41
N LEU A 370 3.38 -1.14 -26.95
CA LEU A 370 3.18 0.29 -27.13
C LEU A 370 2.11 0.60 -28.18
N ASP A 371 1.86 -0.33 -29.10
CA ASP A 371 0.89 -0.18 -30.18
C ASP A 371 -0.54 -0.51 -29.72
N THR A 372 -0.72 -1.02 -28.50
CA THR A 372 -2.04 -1.35 -27.94
C THR A 372 -2.85 -0.08 -27.75
N ASP A 373 -4.02 -0.04 -28.40
CA ASP A 373 -4.94 1.09 -28.34
C ASP A 373 -5.88 0.96 -27.14
N LEU A 374 -5.70 1.85 -26.17
CA LEU A 374 -6.50 1.89 -24.93
C LEU A 374 -7.60 2.96 -24.96
N ARG A 375 -7.92 3.53 -26.14
CA ARG A 375 -8.99 4.52 -26.24
C ARG A 375 -10.30 3.96 -25.68
N PRO A 376 -10.98 4.68 -24.76
CA PRO A 376 -12.24 4.23 -24.17
C PRO A 376 -13.35 4.07 -25.21
N THR A 377 -14.26 3.12 -24.96
CA THR A 377 -15.31 2.71 -25.91
C THR A 377 -16.70 3.26 -25.55
N ASP A 378 -16.76 4.30 -24.72
CA ASP A 378 -18.00 4.96 -24.28
C ASP A 378 -18.31 6.26 -25.02
N PHE A 379 -17.40 7.23 -24.99
CA PHE A 379 -17.50 8.45 -25.79
C PHE A 379 -16.11 8.96 -26.21
N PRO A 380 -16.03 9.75 -27.30
CA PRO A 380 -14.76 10.23 -27.83
C PRO A 380 -13.98 11.09 -26.83
N GLY A 381 -12.65 10.95 -26.84
CA GLY A 381 -11.75 11.75 -26.04
C GLY A 381 -10.88 10.90 -25.10
N GLY A 382 -9.58 11.24 -25.08
CA GLY A 382 -8.56 10.61 -24.25
C GLY A 382 -7.87 9.44 -24.92
N SER A 383 -6.75 9.00 -24.34
CA SER A 383 -5.93 7.89 -24.85
C SER A 383 -6.00 6.64 -23.97
N HIS A 384 -6.68 6.70 -22.81
CA HIS A 384 -6.77 5.57 -21.88
C HIS A 384 -8.03 5.64 -20.99
N PRO A 385 -8.45 4.52 -20.36
CA PRO A 385 -9.73 4.40 -19.68
C PRO A 385 -9.66 4.69 -18.16
N ILE A 386 -8.85 5.66 -17.74
CA ILE A 386 -8.72 6.03 -16.31
C ILE A 386 -9.49 7.32 -16.03
N VAL A 387 -10.30 7.30 -14.98
CA VAL A 387 -11.09 8.44 -14.50
C VAL A 387 -10.73 8.73 -13.05
N SER A 388 -10.56 9.99 -12.66
CA SER A 388 -10.32 10.34 -11.25
C SER A 388 -11.64 10.41 -10.47
N ALA A 389 -11.65 9.84 -9.26
CA ALA A 389 -12.86 9.79 -8.43
C ALA A 389 -13.37 11.18 -8.04
N ASN A 390 -14.69 11.36 -8.03
CA ASN A 390 -15.41 12.59 -7.69
C ASN A 390 -15.44 12.88 -6.17
N MET A 391 -14.27 12.81 -5.53
CA MET A 391 -14.06 13.03 -4.11
C MET A 391 -13.30 14.34 -3.86
N ASN A 392 -13.67 15.08 -2.82
CA ASN A 392 -13.06 16.36 -2.45
C ASN A 392 -11.55 16.27 -2.22
N ALA A 393 -11.04 15.12 -1.77
CA ALA A 393 -9.62 14.89 -1.54
C ALA A 393 -8.87 14.27 -2.74
N VAL A 394 -9.56 14.02 -3.86
CA VAL A 394 -8.98 13.42 -5.08
C VAL A 394 -9.03 14.42 -6.22
N THR A 395 -10.22 14.87 -6.60
CA THR A 395 -10.41 15.65 -7.82
C THR A 395 -10.79 17.08 -7.49
N GLY A 396 -9.93 18.00 -7.91
CA GLY A 396 -10.23 19.43 -8.01
C GLY A 396 -9.60 19.99 -9.27
N LYS A 397 -9.43 21.31 -9.32
CA LYS A 397 -8.92 22.03 -10.49
C LYS A 397 -7.67 21.40 -11.14
N ARG A 398 -6.64 21.13 -10.33
CA ARG A 398 -5.34 20.64 -10.83
C ARG A 398 -5.42 19.18 -11.29
N MET A 399 -6.01 18.32 -10.47
CA MET A 399 -6.24 16.91 -10.84
C MET A 399 -7.01 16.79 -12.16
N ALA A 400 -8.14 17.50 -12.31
CA ALA A 400 -8.96 17.40 -13.51
C ALA A 400 -8.23 17.90 -14.76
N GLU A 401 -7.51 19.03 -14.66
CA GLU A 401 -6.68 19.56 -15.73
C GLU A 401 -5.58 18.58 -16.15
N THR A 402 -4.81 18.07 -15.18
CA THR A 402 -3.67 17.19 -15.45
C THR A 402 -4.12 15.80 -15.94
N MET A 403 -5.24 15.27 -15.42
CA MET A 403 -5.86 14.05 -15.94
C MET A 403 -6.23 14.21 -17.41
N ALA A 404 -6.89 15.31 -17.77
CA ALA A 404 -7.25 15.57 -19.16
C ALA A 404 -6.00 15.76 -20.04
N ARG A 405 -4.97 16.47 -19.56
CA ARG A 405 -3.71 16.68 -20.28
C ARG A 405 -3.01 15.36 -20.63
N PHE A 406 -3.09 14.37 -19.74
CA PHE A 406 -2.50 13.05 -19.95
C PHE A 406 -3.46 11.99 -20.48
N GLY A 407 -4.62 12.37 -21.03
CA GLY A 407 -5.48 11.45 -21.77
C GLY A 407 -6.49 10.66 -20.92
N GLY A 408 -6.65 11.02 -19.65
CA GLY A 408 -7.69 10.54 -18.76
C GLY A 408 -8.85 11.54 -18.62
N LEU A 409 -9.72 11.35 -17.63
CA LEU A 409 -10.82 12.26 -17.34
C LEU A 409 -10.92 12.55 -15.83
N GLY A 410 -11.11 13.81 -15.47
CA GLY A 410 -11.42 14.21 -14.10
C GLY A 410 -12.91 14.41 -13.88
N VAL A 411 -13.47 13.91 -12.77
CA VAL A 411 -14.84 14.18 -12.35
C VAL A 411 -14.84 15.07 -11.11
N LEU A 412 -15.36 16.30 -11.24
CA LEU A 412 -15.49 17.22 -10.10
C LEU A 412 -16.52 16.68 -9.08
N PRO A 413 -16.26 16.83 -7.77
CA PRO A 413 -17.19 16.39 -6.72
C PRO A 413 -18.53 17.13 -6.73
N GLN A 414 -19.57 16.47 -6.21
CA GLN A 414 -20.94 17.02 -6.17
C GLN A 414 -21.17 18.11 -5.12
N ASP A 415 -20.23 18.30 -4.19
CA ASP A 415 -20.37 19.22 -3.05
C ASP A 415 -19.78 20.60 -3.32
N MET A 416 -19.33 20.88 -4.55
CA MET A 416 -18.84 22.19 -4.96
C MET A 416 -20.01 23.10 -5.36
N ASP A 417 -19.94 24.37 -4.98
CA ASP A 417 -20.86 25.38 -5.51
C ASP A 417 -20.66 25.55 -7.03
N LEU A 418 -21.77 25.81 -7.74
CA LEU A 418 -21.75 25.87 -9.21
C LEU A 418 -20.87 27.01 -9.74
N ASP A 419 -20.74 28.12 -9.00
CA ASP A 419 -19.87 29.25 -9.38
C ASP A 419 -18.39 28.85 -9.32
N THR A 420 -18.00 28.09 -8.29
CA THR A 420 -16.67 27.48 -8.19
C THR A 420 -16.44 26.47 -9.31
N VAL A 421 -17.44 25.64 -9.64
CA VAL A 421 -17.35 24.72 -10.78
C VAL A 421 -17.15 25.50 -12.08
N GLU A 422 -17.92 26.56 -12.33
CA GLU A 422 -17.77 27.43 -13.50
C GLU A 422 -16.36 28.03 -13.61
N ARG A 423 -15.82 28.56 -12.51
CA ARG A 423 -14.45 29.07 -12.47
C ARG A 423 -13.40 28.00 -12.74
N ILE A 424 -13.60 26.79 -12.20
CA ILE A 424 -12.69 25.65 -12.39
C ILE A 424 -12.74 25.16 -13.84
N VAL A 425 -13.93 24.93 -14.38
CA VAL A 425 -14.12 24.48 -15.77
C VAL A 425 -13.58 25.51 -16.73
N GLY A 426 -13.89 26.80 -16.54
CA GLY A 426 -13.34 27.87 -17.36
C GLY A 426 -11.81 27.94 -17.33
N HIS A 427 -11.18 27.65 -16.19
CA HIS A 427 -9.72 27.53 -16.11
C HIS A 427 -9.19 26.33 -16.92
N ILE A 428 -9.82 25.16 -16.78
CA ILE A 428 -9.42 23.93 -17.48
C ILE A 428 -9.57 24.10 -19.00
N LYS A 429 -10.68 24.70 -19.46
CA LYS A 429 -10.94 24.95 -20.89
C LYS A 429 -9.92 25.89 -21.53
N ARG A 430 -9.39 26.86 -20.76
CA ARG A 430 -8.32 27.77 -21.21
C ARG A 430 -6.91 27.23 -21.01
N ALA A 431 -6.74 26.12 -20.29
CA ALA A 431 -5.42 25.58 -20.02
C ALA A 431 -4.82 24.93 -21.27
N ASP A 432 -3.50 25.07 -21.43
CA ASP A 432 -2.81 24.52 -22.57
C ASP A 432 -2.83 22.97 -22.54
N PRO A 433 -3.22 22.30 -23.64
CA PRO A 433 -3.23 20.84 -23.71
C PRO A 433 -1.87 20.16 -23.64
N ARG A 434 -0.77 20.90 -23.77
CA ARG A 434 0.60 20.40 -23.83
C ARG A 434 1.43 20.84 -22.64
N TYR A 435 1.35 22.11 -22.26
CA TYR A 435 2.18 22.67 -21.20
C TYR A 435 1.45 22.68 -19.86
N ASP A 436 2.15 22.36 -18.77
CA ASP A 436 1.56 22.45 -17.44
C ASP A 436 1.38 23.92 -17.03
N THR A 437 0.39 24.17 -16.20
CA THR A 437 0.08 25.51 -15.71
C THR A 437 1.24 26.02 -14.85
N PRO A 438 1.84 27.18 -15.19
CA PRO A 438 2.96 27.70 -14.44
C PRO A 438 2.51 28.17 -13.05
N LEU A 439 3.35 27.91 -12.05
CA LEU A 439 3.27 28.60 -10.76
C LEU A 439 4.17 29.83 -10.85
N SER A 440 3.62 31.02 -10.63
CA SER A 440 4.40 32.26 -10.75
C SER A 440 4.12 33.26 -9.64
N VAL A 441 5.13 34.06 -9.31
CA VAL A 441 5.05 35.14 -8.33
C VAL A 441 5.76 36.40 -8.83
N SER A 442 5.42 37.56 -8.24
CA SER A 442 6.20 38.78 -8.46
C SER A 442 7.54 38.70 -7.71
N PRO A 443 8.52 39.56 -8.04
CA PRO A 443 9.83 39.53 -7.41
C PRO A 443 9.78 39.92 -5.92
N ARG A 444 8.70 40.60 -5.52
CA ARG A 444 8.43 41.06 -4.15
C ARG A 444 7.72 40.02 -3.29
N ALA A 445 7.22 38.93 -3.88
CA ALA A 445 6.57 37.87 -3.12
C ALA A 445 7.55 37.25 -2.11
N THR A 446 7.06 36.85 -0.95
CA THR A 446 7.91 36.33 0.12
C THR A 446 8.17 34.83 -0.05
N LEU A 447 9.17 34.31 0.66
CA LEU A 447 9.40 32.87 0.79
C LEU A 447 8.12 32.15 1.20
N ARG A 448 7.35 32.71 2.15
CA ARG A 448 6.06 32.15 2.60
C ARG A 448 5.06 31.98 1.46
N ASP A 449 4.95 32.97 0.58
CA ASP A 449 4.06 32.92 -0.59
C ASP A 449 4.48 31.82 -1.56
N VAL A 450 5.79 31.74 -1.85
CA VAL A 450 6.38 30.69 -2.70
C VAL A 450 6.15 29.30 -2.11
N HIS A 451 6.44 29.13 -0.81
CA HIS A 451 6.27 27.85 -0.12
C HIS A 451 4.82 27.36 -0.15
N GLY A 452 3.84 28.27 -0.04
CA GLY A 452 2.42 27.95 -0.11
C GLY A 452 1.91 27.49 -1.47
N ILE A 453 2.71 27.64 -2.54
CA ILE A 453 2.30 27.22 -3.90
C ILE A 453 3.22 26.18 -4.54
N ILE A 454 4.50 26.11 -4.18
CA ILE A 454 5.51 25.32 -4.92
C ILE A 454 5.18 23.84 -5.07
N ARG A 455 4.50 23.23 -4.07
CA ARG A 455 4.04 21.83 -4.10
C ARG A 455 2.59 21.64 -4.59
N LYS A 456 2.01 22.64 -5.27
CA LYS A 456 0.69 22.50 -5.92
C LYS A 456 0.78 21.78 -7.26
N ARG A 457 1.96 21.72 -7.89
CA ARG A 457 2.20 21.04 -9.17
C ARG A 457 3.48 20.22 -9.09
N SER A 458 3.56 19.13 -9.86
CA SER A 458 4.67 18.18 -9.81
C SER A 458 5.98 18.69 -10.40
N HIS A 459 5.96 19.76 -11.18
CA HIS A 459 7.19 20.40 -11.66
C HIS A 459 8.02 21.05 -10.54
N ASP A 460 7.45 21.30 -9.35
CA ASP A 460 8.14 21.80 -8.14
C ASP A 460 9.09 22.98 -8.46
N MET A 461 8.51 23.98 -9.13
CA MET A 461 9.19 25.17 -9.65
C MET A 461 8.22 26.35 -9.62
N VAL A 462 8.66 27.49 -9.11
CA VAL A 462 7.93 28.76 -9.19
C VAL A 462 8.73 29.73 -10.04
N VAL A 463 8.09 30.30 -11.06
CA VAL A 463 8.70 31.26 -11.96
C VAL A 463 8.47 32.67 -11.42
N VAL A 464 9.55 33.41 -11.19
CA VAL A 464 9.48 34.82 -10.85
C VAL A 464 9.33 35.61 -12.14
N VAL A 465 8.29 36.45 -12.22
CA VAL A 465 7.97 37.23 -13.42
C VAL A 465 7.96 38.73 -13.12
N ASP A 466 8.27 39.54 -14.13
CA ASP A 466 8.09 40.99 -14.08
C ASP A 466 6.61 41.40 -14.29
N ASP A 467 6.36 42.72 -14.35
CA ASP A 467 5.03 43.29 -14.50
C ASP A 467 4.42 42.96 -15.88
N GLU A 468 5.24 42.71 -16.91
CA GLU A 468 4.84 42.25 -18.24
C GLU A 468 4.67 40.73 -18.36
N ARG A 469 4.81 39.98 -17.24
CA ARG A 469 4.78 38.51 -17.15
C ARG A 469 5.95 37.79 -17.82
N ARG A 470 7.08 38.45 -18.04
CA ARG A 470 8.30 37.81 -18.55
C ARG A 470 9.05 37.14 -17.40
N PRO A 471 9.51 35.89 -17.57
CA PRO A 471 10.34 35.23 -16.56
C PRO A 471 11.65 35.96 -16.33
N ILE A 472 11.97 36.28 -15.07
CA ILE A 472 13.24 36.88 -14.66
C ILE A 472 14.04 35.99 -13.69
N GLY A 473 13.42 34.94 -13.16
CA GLY A 473 14.11 33.92 -12.38
C GLY A 473 13.23 32.73 -12.04
N ILE A 474 13.84 31.70 -11.45
CA ILE A 474 13.14 30.52 -10.95
C ILE A 474 13.50 30.26 -9.48
N VAL A 475 12.53 29.78 -8.72
CA VAL A 475 12.70 29.30 -7.35
C VAL A 475 12.27 27.84 -7.29
N THR A 476 13.13 27.00 -6.74
CA THR A 476 12.87 25.58 -6.47
C THR A 476 12.81 25.33 -4.96
N HIS A 477 12.35 24.15 -4.55
CA HIS A 477 12.27 23.82 -3.13
C HIS A 477 13.64 23.86 -2.42
N ALA A 478 14.72 23.58 -3.16
CA ALA A 478 16.07 23.62 -2.64
C ALA A 478 16.49 25.03 -2.19
N ASP A 479 15.99 26.06 -2.88
CA ASP A 479 16.35 27.47 -2.65
C ASP A 479 15.69 28.05 -1.39
N LEU A 480 14.65 27.39 -0.88
CA LEU A 480 13.91 27.82 0.31
C LEU A 480 14.60 27.41 1.63
N ARG A 481 15.59 26.52 1.59
CA ARG A 481 16.21 25.93 2.79
C ARG A 481 17.08 26.94 3.52
N ASN A 482 16.96 26.97 4.86
CA ASN A 482 17.74 27.85 5.75
C ASN A 482 17.60 29.34 5.45
N ARG A 483 16.43 29.78 4.97
CA ARG A 483 16.12 31.18 4.66
C ARG A 483 14.97 31.68 5.54
N ASP A 484 14.94 32.99 5.78
CA ASP A 484 13.87 33.63 6.53
C ASP A 484 12.56 33.70 5.72
N GLN A 485 11.41 33.53 6.38
CA GLN A 485 10.09 33.45 5.73
C GLN A 485 9.68 34.73 4.98
N TYR A 486 10.28 35.88 5.33
CA TYR A 486 10.00 37.17 4.71
C TYR A 486 11.02 37.54 3.61
N THR A 487 11.98 36.65 3.33
CA THR A 487 12.94 36.86 2.23
C THR A 487 12.19 37.00 0.90
N PRO A 488 12.44 38.06 0.10
CA PRO A 488 11.75 38.24 -1.18
C PRO A 488 12.24 37.24 -2.23
N ALA A 489 11.35 36.85 -3.14
CA ALA A 489 11.61 35.89 -4.21
C ALA A 489 12.78 36.33 -5.11
N SER A 490 12.96 37.64 -5.33
CA SER A 490 14.10 38.19 -6.06
C SER A 490 15.46 37.86 -5.44
N ALA A 491 15.52 37.66 -4.12
CA ALA A 491 16.74 37.29 -3.40
C ALA A 491 16.94 35.77 -3.28
N LEU A 492 15.89 34.99 -3.57
CA LEU A 492 15.91 33.53 -3.54
C LEU A 492 16.17 32.92 -4.92
N MET A 493 15.70 33.59 -5.97
CA MET A 493 15.65 33.02 -7.31
C MET A 493 17.02 32.86 -7.96
N SER A 494 17.15 31.83 -8.79
CA SER A 494 18.20 31.78 -9.80
C SER A 494 17.80 32.63 -11.00
N SER A 495 18.65 33.59 -11.38
CA SER A 495 18.49 34.44 -12.57
C SER A 495 18.96 33.75 -13.85
N ARG A 496 19.67 32.63 -13.76
CA ARG A 496 20.09 31.84 -14.93
C ARG A 496 18.91 31.02 -15.43
N LEU A 497 18.15 31.61 -16.35
CA LEU A 497 16.97 31.00 -16.95
C LEU A 497 17.32 30.18 -18.19
N ILE A 498 16.77 28.98 -18.24
CA ILE A 498 16.75 28.15 -19.44
C ILE A 498 15.28 28.02 -19.81
N THR A 499 14.92 28.53 -20.98
CA THR A 499 13.54 28.60 -21.45
C THR A 499 13.41 28.00 -22.84
N ILE A 500 12.18 27.67 -23.22
CA ILE A 500 11.85 27.22 -24.57
C ILE A 500 10.70 28.05 -25.12
N GLN A 501 10.60 28.15 -26.45
CA GLN A 501 9.46 28.78 -27.12
C GLN A 501 8.28 27.78 -27.21
N ALA A 502 7.06 28.28 -27.08
CA ALA A 502 5.86 27.50 -27.38
C ALA A 502 5.95 26.93 -28.81
N GLY A 503 5.58 25.66 -28.97
CA GLY A 503 5.73 24.92 -30.22
C GLY A 503 7.04 24.11 -30.33
N THR A 504 8.07 24.37 -29.50
CA THR A 504 9.32 23.58 -29.51
C THR A 504 9.02 22.08 -29.41
N PRO A 505 9.50 21.20 -30.31
CA PRO A 505 9.22 19.76 -30.28
C PRO A 505 9.67 19.10 -28.96
N ASN A 506 8.91 18.11 -28.47
CA ASN A 506 9.17 17.47 -27.18
C ASN A 506 10.58 16.88 -27.10
N ARG A 507 11.03 16.20 -28.17
CA ARG A 507 12.39 15.65 -28.26
C ARG A 507 13.48 16.73 -28.12
N THR A 508 13.29 17.86 -28.78
CA THR A 508 14.23 19.00 -28.71
C THR A 508 14.26 19.59 -27.31
N ALA A 509 13.10 19.81 -26.71
CA ALA A 509 12.99 20.32 -25.34
C ALA A 509 13.62 19.36 -24.33
N PHE A 510 13.42 18.04 -24.48
CA PHE A 510 14.03 17.02 -23.65
C PHE A 510 15.56 17.07 -23.71
N LEU A 511 16.14 17.08 -24.92
CA LEU A 511 17.59 17.12 -25.11
C LEU A 511 18.21 18.41 -24.57
N LEU A 512 17.53 19.53 -24.73
CA LEU A 512 17.95 20.81 -24.17
C LEU A 512 17.97 20.78 -22.64
N MET A 513 16.92 20.24 -22.01
CA MET A 513 16.86 20.07 -20.55
C MET A 513 17.92 19.11 -20.02
N GLU A 514 18.21 18.04 -20.76
CA GLU A 514 19.26 17.07 -20.42
C GLU A 514 20.66 17.69 -20.44
N ASP A 515 21.00 18.41 -21.52
CA ASP A 515 22.27 19.13 -21.65
C ASP A 515 22.44 20.20 -20.55
N ALA A 516 21.36 20.94 -20.30
CA ALA A 516 21.26 21.94 -19.24
C ALA A 516 21.23 21.36 -17.82
N ARG A 517 21.01 20.06 -17.66
CA ARG A 517 20.79 19.35 -16.38
C ARG A 517 19.68 19.96 -15.52
N VAL A 518 18.56 20.35 -16.16
CA VAL A 518 17.38 20.89 -15.49
C VAL A 518 16.17 19.95 -15.63
N LYS A 519 15.32 19.89 -14.60
CA LYS A 519 14.13 19.03 -14.59
C LYS A 519 12.94 19.60 -15.38
N ALA A 520 12.88 20.92 -15.49
CA ALA A 520 11.78 21.64 -16.09
C ALA A 520 12.25 23.02 -16.58
N VAL A 521 11.53 23.56 -17.56
CA VAL A 521 11.81 24.87 -18.16
C VAL A 521 10.52 25.68 -18.30
N PRO A 522 10.57 27.01 -18.07
CA PRO A 522 9.51 27.90 -18.48
C PRO A 522 9.34 27.89 -20.01
N VAL A 523 8.10 27.89 -20.46
CA VAL A 523 7.70 27.99 -21.86
C VAL A 523 7.23 29.41 -22.12
N LEU A 524 7.78 30.04 -23.15
CA LEU A 524 7.48 31.41 -23.52
C LEU A 524 6.52 31.47 -24.72
N ASP A 525 5.63 32.45 -24.72
CA ASP A 525 4.89 32.84 -25.92
C ASP A 525 5.77 33.65 -26.89
N GLN A 526 5.18 34.10 -28.01
CA GLN A 526 5.89 34.83 -29.06
C GLN A 526 6.39 36.20 -28.58
N GLU A 527 5.74 36.79 -27.58
CA GLU A 527 6.09 38.08 -26.97
C GLU A 527 7.10 37.94 -25.81
N GLY A 528 7.53 36.71 -25.51
CA GLY A 528 8.49 36.37 -24.47
C GLY A 528 7.89 36.28 -23.05
N ARG A 529 6.57 36.23 -22.92
CA ARG A 529 5.87 36.11 -21.64
C ARG A 529 5.70 34.64 -21.24
N LEU A 530 5.51 34.40 -19.94
CA LEU A 530 5.32 33.07 -19.38
C LEU A 530 3.99 32.45 -19.83
N HIS A 531 4.09 31.48 -20.74
CA HIS A 531 2.98 30.70 -21.27
C HIS A 531 2.69 29.44 -20.43
N GLY A 532 3.74 28.67 -20.11
CA GLY A 532 3.61 27.38 -19.46
C GLY A 532 4.88 26.86 -18.80
N VAL A 533 4.84 25.63 -18.31
CA VAL A 533 6.02 24.87 -17.88
C VAL A 533 6.03 23.52 -18.59
N LEU A 534 7.20 23.10 -19.05
CA LEU A 534 7.41 21.73 -19.55
C LEU A 534 8.47 21.05 -18.68
N THR A 535 8.13 19.88 -18.14
CA THR A 535 9.10 19.03 -17.45
C THR A 535 9.74 18.06 -18.43
N ARG A 536 10.94 17.57 -18.09
CA ARG A 536 11.65 16.56 -18.88
C ARG A 536 10.81 15.29 -19.02
N ASP A 537 10.14 14.87 -17.94
CA ASP A 537 9.28 13.69 -17.98
C ASP A 537 8.02 13.92 -18.82
N ASP A 538 7.38 15.10 -18.70
CA ASP A 538 6.15 15.38 -19.44
C ASP A 538 6.38 15.46 -20.95
N ALA A 539 7.55 15.94 -21.37
CA ALA A 539 7.96 15.89 -22.77
C ALA A 539 7.93 14.45 -23.31
N VAL A 540 8.24 13.44 -22.50
CA VAL A 540 8.15 12.02 -22.88
C VAL A 540 6.73 11.49 -22.72
N ARG A 541 6.03 11.83 -21.62
CA ARG A 541 4.64 11.37 -21.38
C ARG A 541 3.70 11.77 -22.52
N LEU A 542 3.86 12.97 -23.06
CA LEU A 542 3.04 13.51 -24.15
C LEU A 542 3.35 12.88 -25.53
N GLU A 543 4.42 12.11 -25.67
CA GLU A 543 4.65 11.25 -26.84
C GLU A 543 3.91 9.91 -26.72
N LEU A 544 3.61 9.48 -25.48
CA LEU A 544 2.91 8.22 -25.19
C LEU A 544 1.40 8.42 -25.03
N LEU A 545 0.99 9.58 -24.53
CA LEU A 545 -0.38 9.89 -24.14
C LEU A 545 -0.91 11.07 -24.96
N ARG A 546 -2.19 11.03 -25.29
CA ARG A 546 -2.84 12.12 -26.03
C ARG A 546 -3.85 12.82 -25.12
N PRO A 547 -3.85 14.17 -25.08
CA PRO A 547 -4.80 14.91 -24.26
C PRO A 547 -6.27 14.54 -24.59
N THR A 548 -7.09 14.54 -23.55
CA THR A 548 -8.55 14.37 -23.64
C THR A 548 -9.18 15.69 -24.00
N LEU A 549 -9.49 15.87 -25.29
CA LEU A 549 -10.02 17.11 -25.85
C LEU A 549 -11.45 16.93 -26.35
N ASP A 550 -12.25 17.99 -26.19
CA ASP A 550 -13.55 18.08 -26.82
C ASP A 550 -13.44 18.50 -28.30
N ALA A 551 -14.59 18.65 -28.97
CA ALA A 551 -14.65 19.03 -30.38
C ALA A 551 -14.04 20.42 -30.68
N ARG A 552 -13.82 21.27 -29.67
CA ARG A 552 -13.18 22.59 -29.81
C ARG A 552 -11.68 22.54 -29.54
N GLY A 553 -11.13 21.37 -29.21
CA GLY A 553 -9.73 21.22 -28.83
C GLY A 553 -9.43 21.64 -27.39
N GLU A 554 -10.46 21.79 -26.55
CA GLU A 554 -10.31 22.18 -25.14
C GLU A 554 -10.30 20.94 -24.24
N LEU A 555 -9.57 21.01 -23.12
CA LEU A 555 -9.50 19.89 -22.16
C LEU A 555 -10.90 19.51 -21.62
N MET A 556 -11.18 18.21 -21.58
CA MET A 556 -12.45 17.68 -21.09
C MET A 556 -12.47 17.57 -19.55
N VAL A 557 -13.62 17.83 -18.96
CA VAL A 557 -13.86 17.68 -17.51
C VAL A 557 -15.31 17.30 -17.28
N ALA A 558 -15.55 16.35 -16.37
CA ALA A 558 -16.88 15.95 -15.96
C ALA A 558 -17.20 16.52 -14.56
N ALA A 559 -18.48 16.53 -14.19
CA ALA A 559 -18.92 16.96 -12.86
C ALA A 559 -19.99 16.03 -12.31
N ALA A 560 -19.90 15.73 -11.02
CA ALA A 560 -20.89 14.94 -10.31
C ALA A 560 -21.98 15.83 -9.71
N ILE A 561 -23.18 15.28 -9.59
CA ILE A 561 -24.32 15.87 -8.88
C ILE A 561 -25.06 14.78 -8.09
N GLY A 562 -25.72 15.20 -7.00
CA GLY A 562 -26.58 14.32 -6.21
C GLY A 562 -27.96 14.11 -6.83
N ILE A 563 -28.83 13.42 -6.09
CA ILE A 563 -30.20 13.05 -6.50
C ILE A 563 -31.28 13.94 -5.87
N SER A 564 -30.97 15.20 -5.61
CA SER A 564 -31.91 16.15 -5.00
C SER A 564 -33.01 16.57 -5.99
N ALA A 565 -34.04 17.26 -5.52
CA ALA A 565 -35.09 17.82 -6.39
C ALA A 565 -34.54 18.86 -7.40
N GLN A 566 -33.38 19.45 -7.12
CA GLN A 566 -32.72 20.44 -7.97
C GLN A 566 -31.76 19.81 -9.00
N ALA A 567 -31.59 18.48 -9.01
CA ALA A 567 -30.61 17.80 -9.86
C ALA A 567 -30.73 18.17 -11.36
N ALA A 568 -31.95 18.31 -11.88
CA ALA A 568 -32.20 18.72 -13.26
C ALA A 568 -31.75 20.17 -13.55
N GLN A 569 -31.96 21.10 -12.61
CA GLN A 569 -31.51 22.49 -12.73
C GLN A 569 -29.98 22.57 -12.65
N SER A 570 -29.37 21.87 -11.70
CA SER A 570 -27.91 21.80 -11.60
C SER A 570 -27.29 21.20 -12.86
N ALA A 571 -27.91 20.15 -13.43
CA ALA A 571 -27.44 19.55 -14.67
C ALA A 571 -27.53 20.51 -15.87
N ALA A 572 -28.63 21.25 -16.02
CA ALA A 572 -28.77 22.27 -17.06
C ALA A 572 -27.69 23.36 -16.93
N ARG A 573 -27.42 23.82 -15.70
CA ARG A 573 -26.36 24.80 -15.46
C ARG A 573 -24.96 24.25 -15.75
N LEU A 574 -24.68 22.99 -15.40
CA LEU A 574 -23.41 22.34 -15.74
C LEU A 574 -23.21 22.19 -17.26
N LEU A 575 -24.30 21.94 -18.00
CA LEU A 575 -24.27 21.92 -19.46
C LEU A 575 -23.91 23.29 -20.03
N GLU A 576 -24.50 24.38 -19.52
CA GLU A 576 -24.15 25.76 -19.90
C GLU A 576 -22.68 26.09 -19.60
N ILE A 577 -22.16 25.62 -18.45
CA ILE A 577 -20.75 25.77 -18.05
C ILE A 577 -19.81 25.01 -19.01
N GLY A 578 -20.30 24.01 -19.74
CA GLY A 578 -19.55 23.26 -20.74
C GLY A 578 -18.78 22.06 -20.17
N VAL A 579 -19.34 21.36 -19.16
CA VAL A 579 -18.81 20.06 -18.74
C VAL A 579 -19.00 19.01 -19.84
N SER A 580 -18.08 18.06 -19.93
CA SER A 580 -18.08 17.03 -20.98
C SER A 580 -18.91 15.79 -20.65
N ALA A 581 -19.27 15.59 -19.38
CA ALA A 581 -20.18 14.54 -18.92
C ALA A 581 -20.75 14.91 -17.55
N ILE A 582 -21.95 14.40 -17.24
CA ILE A 582 -22.61 14.61 -15.94
C ILE A 582 -22.74 13.27 -15.22
N VAL A 583 -22.37 13.23 -13.94
CA VAL A 583 -22.37 12.02 -13.13
C VAL A 583 -23.38 12.13 -11.97
N LEU A 584 -24.51 11.43 -12.05
CA LEU A 584 -25.42 11.26 -10.92
C LEU A 584 -24.86 10.21 -9.97
N ASP A 585 -24.46 10.64 -8.78
CA ASP A 585 -23.73 9.79 -7.83
C ASP A 585 -24.40 9.72 -6.45
N THR A 586 -24.75 8.50 -6.06
CA THR A 586 -25.24 8.16 -4.71
C THR A 586 -24.77 6.77 -4.31
N ALA A 587 -24.66 6.51 -3.00
CA ALA A 587 -24.18 5.22 -2.49
C ALA A 587 -25.06 4.02 -2.94
N HIS A 588 -26.38 4.23 -3.04
CA HIS A 588 -27.32 3.24 -3.53
C HIS A 588 -28.14 3.82 -4.69
N GLY A 589 -27.74 3.51 -5.92
CA GLY A 589 -28.37 4.01 -7.14
C GLY A 589 -29.67 3.31 -7.51
N HIS A 590 -29.91 2.09 -7.05
CA HIS A 590 -31.12 1.32 -7.39
C HIS A 590 -32.30 1.67 -6.47
N GLN A 591 -32.68 2.95 -6.47
CA GLN A 591 -33.78 3.48 -5.67
C GLN A 591 -34.66 4.43 -6.48
N ARG A 592 -35.95 4.53 -6.10
CA ARG A 592 -36.95 5.34 -6.81
C ARG A 592 -36.49 6.79 -7.10
N ARG A 593 -35.93 7.46 -6.10
CA ARG A 593 -35.47 8.87 -6.24
C ARG A 593 -34.35 9.02 -7.27
N MET A 594 -33.45 8.04 -7.38
CA MET A 594 -32.38 8.05 -8.38
C MET A 594 -32.96 7.89 -9.79
N ILE A 595 -33.87 6.92 -9.99
CA ILE A 595 -34.54 6.70 -11.27
C ILE A 595 -35.31 7.96 -11.72
N GLU A 596 -36.05 8.59 -10.79
CA GLU A 596 -36.74 9.87 -11.03
C GLU A 596 -35.75 10.99 -11.41
N ALA A 597 -34.61 11.08 -10.72
CA ALA A 597 -33.57 12.07 -10.99
C ALA A 597 -32.90 11.86 -12.37
N VAL A 598 -32.56 10.62 -12.74
CA VAL A 598 -32.00 10.29 -14.06
C VAL A 598 -32.96 10.74 -15.17
N ARG A 599 -34.25 10.41 -15.06
CA ARG A 599 -35.27 10.85 -16.03
C ARG A 599 -35.39 12.36 -16.11
N ALA A 600 -35.38 13.05 -14.97
CA ALA A 600 -35.49 14.50 -14.93
C ALA A 600 -34.26 15.20 -15.53
N VAL A 601 -33.06 14.72 -15.19
CA VAL A 601 -31.80 15.22 -15.75
C VAL A 601 -31.74 14.95 -17.25
N ARG A 602 -32.08 13.73 -17.69
CA ARG A 602 -32.09 13.41 -19.13
C ARG A 602 -33.02 14.33 -19.91
N ARG A 603 -34.22 14.64 -19.40
CA ARG A 603 -35.12 15.62 -20.03
C ARG A 603 -34.53 17.02 -20.10
N ALA A 604 -33.81 17.46 -19.07
CA ALA A 604 -33.23 18.80 -19.01
C ALA A 604 -32.03 18.98 -19.96
N ILE A 605 -31.19 17.95 -20.11
CA ILE A 605 -29.92 18.03 -20.85
C ILE A 605 -29.89 17.20 -22.14
N GLY A 606 -31.03 16.64 -22.58
CA GLY A 606 -31.20 15.64 -23.68
C GLY A 606 -30.01 15.45 -24.61
N ASP A 607 -29.43 14.26 -24.78
CA ASP A 607 -28.26 13.81 -25.56
C ASP A 607 -27.03 14.73 -25.82
N ALA A 608 -26.98 15.94 -25.28
CA ALA A 608 -25.89 16.90 -25.52
C ALA A 608 -24.56 16.44 -24.91
N VAL A 609 -24.64 15.79 -23.75
CA VAL A 609 -23.50 15.18 -23.05
C VAL A 609 -23.90 13.81 -22.47
N PRO A 610 -22.94 12.88 -22.31
CA PRO A 610 -23.18 11.59 -21.67
C PRO A 610 -23.68 11.74 -20.23
N LEU A 611 -24.71 10.96 -19.90
CA LEU A 611 -25.24 10.86 -18.54
C LEU A 611 -24.75 9.58 -17.86
N VAL A 612 -23.90 9.73 -16.84
CA VAL A 612 -23.42 8.62 -16.00
C VAL A 612 -24.29 8.55 -14.74
N ALA A 613 -24.68 7.33 -14.33
CA ALA A 613 -25.56 7.15 -13.18
C ALA A 613 -25.12 5.95 -12.31
N GLY A 614 -25.03 6.12 -10.99
CA GLY A 614 -24.72 5.03 -10.06
C GLY A 614 -24.81 5.41 -8.58
N ASN A 615 -24.41 4.53 -7.65
CA ASN A 615 -23.77 3.24 -7.88
C ASN A 615 -24.73 2.04 -7.76
N VAL A 616 -24.52 1.04 -8.61
CA VAL A 616 -25.23 -0.26 -8.55
C VAL A 616 -24.24 -1.43 -8.62
N CYS A 617 -24.68 -2.64 -8.26
CA CYS A 617 -23.86 -3.86 -8.36
C CYS A 617 -24.63 -5.09 -8.85
N THR A 618 -25.81 -4.87 -9.43
CA THR A 618 -26.74 -5.90 -9.92
C THR A 618 -27.16 -5.62 -11.36
N ALA A 619 -27.59 -6.66 -12.07
CA ALA A 619 -28.11 -6.52 -13.44
C ALA A 619 -29.40 -5.69 -13.45
N GLU A 620 -30.31 -5.93 -12.50
CA GLU A 620 -31.58 -5.22 -12.39
C GLU A 620 -31.36 -3.72 -12.17
N GLY A 621 -30.47 -3.34 -11.25
CA GLY A 621 -30.15 -1.93 -11.02
C GLY A 621 -29.50 -1.28 -12.24
N THR A 622 -28.72 -2.04 -13.00
CA THR A 622 -28.09 -1.54 -14.24
C THR A 622 -29.15 -1.28 -15.31
N ARG A 623 -30.02 -2.26 -15.58
CA ARG A 623 -31.12 -2.15 -16.54
C ARG A 623 -32.03 -0.98 -16.19
N ASP A 624 -32.47 -0.89 -14.93
CA ASP A 624 -33.43 0.14 -14.51
C ASP A 624 -32.86 1.56 -14.63
N LEU A 625 -31.54 1.76 -14.43
CA LEU A 625 -30.88 3.05 -14.68
C LEU A 625 -30.72 3.36 -16.16
N ILE A 626 -30.43 2.37 -17.01
CA ILE A 626 -30.38 2.53 -18.46
C ILE A 626 -31.76 2.91 -19.01
N GLU A 627 -32.81 2.18 -18.61
CA GLU A 627 -34.20 2.46 -19.00
C GLU A 627 -34.67 3.84 -18.51
N ALA A 628 -34.10 4.35 -17.41
CA ALA A 628 -34.36 5.70 -16.94
C ALA A 628 -33.69 6.79 -17.81
N GLY A 629 -32.68 6.43 -18.61
CA GLY A 629 -31.99 7.33 -19.53
C GLY A 629 -30.48 7.50 -19.27
N ALA A 630 -29.85 6.64 -18.47
CA ALA A 630 -28.40 6.66 -18.31
C ALA A 630 -27.68 6.07 -19.55
N ASP A 631 -26.62 6.73 -20.00
CA ASP A 631 -25.75 6.23 -21.07
C ASP A 631 -24.68 5.27 -20.53
N ILE A 632 -24.24 5.54 -19.30
CA ILE A 632 -23.18 4.82 -18.63
C ILE A 632 -23.60 4.55 -17.19
N VAL A 633 -23.44 3.33 -16.72
CA VAL A 633 -23.73 2.96 -15.33
C VAL A 633 -22.44 2.90 -14.52
N LYS A 634 -22.38 3.62 -13.39
CA LYS A 634 -21.26 3.54 -12.44
C LYS A 634 -21.49 2.37 -11.48
N VAL A 635 -20.53 1.45 -11.42
CA VAL A 635 -20.70 0.12 -10.81
C VAL A 635 -19.78 -0.05 -9.60
N ASN A 636 -20.28 -0.83 -8.65
CA ASN A 636 -19.73 -1.24 -7.35
C ASN A 636 -20.30 -0.48 -6.16
N VAL A 637 -20.64 -1.23 -5.11
CA VAL A 637 -21.09 -0.70 -3.82
C VAL A 637 -20.19 -1.25 -2.72
N GLY A 638 -19.48 -0.35 -2.04
CA GLY A 638 -18.68 -0.67 -0.86
C GLY A 638 -17.18 -1.03 -1.01
N PRO A 639 -16.51 -1.07 -2.19
CA PRO A 639 -15.11 -1.49 -2.24
C PRO A 639 -14.08 -0.34 -2.12
N GLY A 640 -14.52 0.90 -2.02
CA GLY A 640 -13.62 2.04 -1.88
C GLY A 640 -12.80 1.93 -0.60
N ALA A 641 -11.52 2.29 -0.64
CA ALA A 641 -10.62 2.15 0.52
C ALA A 641 -11.09 2.92 1.77
N MET A 642 -11.87 3.99 1.57
CA MET A 642 -12.43 4.83 2.63
C MET A 642 -13.90 4.51 2.95
N CYS A 643 -14.46 3.48 2.31
CA CYS A 643 -15.87 3.10 2.41
C CYS A 643 -16.05 1.98 3.43
N THR A 644 -17.06 2.13 4.30
CA THR A 644 -17.44 1.13 5.30
C THR A 644 -18.84 0.57 5.10
N THR A 645 -19.53 0.92 4.00
CA THR A 645 -20.92 0.51 3.71
C THR A 645 -21.14 -0.98 3.93
N ARG A 646 -20.30 -1.85 3.36
CA ARG A 646 -20.43 -3.31 3.54
C ARG A 646 -20.31 -3.74 5.01
N MET A 647 -19.44 -3.10 5.77
CA MET A 647 -19.21 -3.44 7.17
C MET A 647 -20.32 -2.94 8.09
N GLN A 648 -20.98 -1.85 7.73
CA GLN A 648 -22.04 -1.25 8.55
C GLN A 648 -23.44 -1.75 8.18
N THR A 649 -23.69 -2.01 6.90
CA THR A 649 -25.03 -2.34 6.38
C THR A 649 -25.15 -3.79 5.91
N GLY A 650 -24.03 -4.48 5.66
CA GLY A 650 -24.02 -5.79 4.99
C GLY A 650 -24.29 -5.72 3.48
N ALA A 651 -24.67 -4.55 2.94
CA ALA A 651 -25.00 -4.39 1.53
C ALA A 651 -23.74 -4.14 0.67
N GLY A 652 -23.66 -4.84 -0.45
CA GLY A 652 -22.58 -4.73 -1.43
C GLY A 652 -22.24 -6.09 -2.03
N ARG A 653 -21.36 -6.10 -3.03
CA ARG A 653 -21.00 -7.31 -3.78
C ARG A 653 -19.50 -7.29 -4.13
N PRO A 654 -18.81 -8.44 -4.22
CA PRO A 654 -17.44 -8.49 -4.71
C PRO A 654 -17.30 -7.82 -6.09
N THR A 655 -16.22 -7.06 -6.26
CA THR A 655 -16.19 -6.03 -7.31
C THR A 655 -16.04 -6.57 -8.71
N PHE A 656 -15.26 -7.64 -8.89
CA PHE A 656 -15.09 -8.22 -10.22
C PHE A 656 -16.42 -8.81 -10.71
N SER A 657 -17.13 -9.58 -9.88
CA SER A 657 -18.47 -10.08 -10.21
C SER A 657 -19.49 -8.96 -10.43
N SER A 658 -19.41 -7.87 -9.66
CA SER A 658 -20.29 -6.70 -9.84
C SER A 658 -20.10 -6.08 -11.23
N VAL A 659 -18.84 -5.78 -11.60
CA VAL A 659 -18.51 -5.21 -12.92
C VAL A 659 -18.91 -6.15 -14.03
N LEU A 660 -18.59 -7.44 -13.93
CA LEU A 660 -18.92 -8.43 -14.96
C LEU A 660 -20.43 -8.51 -15.23
N VAL A 661 -21.24 -8.62 -14.17
CA VAL A 661 -22.70 -8.76 -14.30
C VAL A 661 -23.32 -7.47 -14.84
N CYS A 662 -22.92 -6.30 -14.33
CA CYS A 662 -23.43 -5.04 -14.82
C CYS A 662 -22.98 -4.74 -16.26
N ALA A 663 -21.74 -5.07 -16.62
CA ALA A 663 -21.24 -4.88 -17.98
C ALA A 663 -22.00 -5.74 -18.98
N ARG A 664 -22.21 -7.03 -18.68
CA ARG A 664 -23.01 -7.96 -19.50
C ARG A 664 -24.43 -7.41 -19.71
N GLU A 665 -25.07 -6.92 -18.66
CA GLU A 665 -26.40 -6.32 -18.78
C GLU A 665 -26.36 -5.04 -19.63
N ALA A 666 -25.46 -4.09 -19.33
CA ALA A 666 -25.37 -2.85 -20.09
C ALA A 666 -25.12 -3.09 -21.59
N SER A 667 -24.28 -4.07 -21.94
CA SER A 667 -23.97 -4.43 -23.33
C SER A 667 -25.21 -4.91 -24.10
N ARG A 668 -26.14 -5.63 -23.46
CA ARG A 668 -27.42 -6.04 -24.08
C ARG A 668 -28.29 -4.85 -24.51
N HIS A 669 -28.10 -3.70 -23.86
CA HIS A 669 -28.78 -2.45 -24.19
C HIS A 669 -27.91 -1.49 -25.03
N GLY A 670 -26.74 -1.93 -25.49
CA GLY A 670 -25.79 -1.08 -26.22
C GLY A 670 -25.18 0.04 -25.36
N LYS A 671 -25.20 -0.09 -24.03
CA LYS A 671 -24.66 0.87 -23.06
C LYS A 671 -23.38 0.35 -22.42
N ARG A 672 -22.73 1.20 -21.62
CA ARG A 672 -21.41 0.92 -21.01
C ARG A 672 -21.45 1.03 -19.49
N VAL A 673 -20.39 0.53 -18.83
CA VAL A 673 -20.23 0.67 -17.38
C VAL A 673 -18.86 1.24 -17.01
N TRP A 674 -18.83 2.01 -15.93
CA TRP A 674 -17.61 2.45 -15.25
C TRP A 674 -17.41 1.64 -13.97
N ALA A 675 -16.24 1.05 -13.80
CA ALA A 675 -15.89 0.37 -12.54
C ALA A 675 -15.36 1.38 -11.52
N ASP A 676 -16.01 1.49 -10.36
CA ASP A 676 -15.66 2.47 -9.32
C ASP A 676 -15.08 1.80 -8.06
N GLY A 677 -13.83 2.16 -7.72
CA GLY A 677 -13.17 1.73 -6.50
C GLY A 677 -12.56 0.32 -6.53
N GLY A 678 -11.82 -0.02 -5.47
CA GLY A 678 -11.14 -1.32 -5.30
C GLY A 678 -9.80 -1.46 -6.04
N VAL A 679 -9.35 -0.44 -6.78
CA VAL A 679 -8.09 -0.45 -7.54
C VAL A 679 -6.89 -0.15 -6.62
N ARG A 680 -5.87 -1.01 -6.66
CA ARG A 680 -4.57 -0.79 -5.98
C ARG A 680 -3.39 -0.90 -6.93
N HIS A 681 -3.50 -1.75 -7.96
CA HIS A 681 -2.41 -2.06 -8.88
C HIS A 681 -2.86 -1.95 -10.34
N PRO A 682 -1.95 -1.78 -11.32
CA PRO A 682 -2.29 -1.78 -12.75
C PRO A 682 -3.10 -3.01 -13.20
N ARG A 683 -2.83 -4.19 -12.62
CA ARG A 683 -3.60 -5.42 -12.87
C ARG A 683 -5.10 -5.27 -12.58
N ASP A 684 -5.46 -4.47 -11.59
CA ASP A 684 -6.84 -4.33 -11.15
C ASP A 684 -7.65 -3.55 -12.19
N VAL A 685 -7.02 -2.54 -12.80
CA VAL A 685 -7.58 -1.83 -13.96
C VAL A 685 -7.77 -2.80 -15.12
N ALA A 686 -6.74 -3.57 -15.47
CA ALA A 686 -6.81 -4.53 -16.57
C ALA A 686 -7.92 -5.58 -16.37
N LEU A 687 -8.12 -6.06 -15.14
CA LEU A 687 -9.17 -7.02 -14.81
C LEU A 687 -10.58 -6.42 -14.90
N TYR A 688 -10.78 -5.18 -14.45
CA TYR A 688 -12.07 -4.51 -14.65
C TYR A 688 -12.37 -4.24 -16.13
N LEU A 689 -11.36 -3.83 -16.90
CA LEU A 689 -11.51 -3.67 -18.35
C LEU A 689 -11.84 -5.01 -18.99
N ALA A 690 -11.12 -6.09 -18.66
CA ALA A 690 -11.42 -7.44 -19.15
C ALA A 690 -12.84 -7.92 -18.75
N ALA A 691 -13.36 -7.50 -17.61
CA ALA A 691 -14.74 -7.79 -17.19
C ALA A 691 -15.81 -7.01 -17.99
N GLY A 692 -15.42 -6.05 -18.83
CA GLY A 692 -16.32 -5.28 -19.70
C GLY A 692 -16.53 -3.82 -19.30
N ALA A 693 -15.76 -3.29 -18.35
CA ALA A 693 -15.81 -1.85 -18.06
C ALA A 693 -15.22 -1.03 -19.23
N SER A 694 -15.83 0.11 -19.56
CA SER A 694 -15.29 1.06 -20.54
C SER A 694 -14.26 2.01 -19.90
N ARG A 695 -14.46 2.34 -18.62
CA ARG A 695 -13.53 3.14 -17.81
C ARG A 695 -13.46 2.64 -16.37
N VAL A 696 -12.34 2.95 -15.72
CA VAL A 696 -12.08 2.60 -14.32
C VAL A 696 -11.82 3.89 -13.52
N MET A 697 -12.63 4.10 -12.49
CA MET A 697 -12.53 5.24 -11.60
C MET A 697 -11.59 4.94 -10.43
N VAL A 698 -10.54 5.77 -10.29
CA VAL A 698 -9.45 5.61 -9.32
C VAL A 698 -9.48 6.76 -8.31
N GLY A 699 -9.47 6.42 -7.02
CA GLY A 699 -9.50 7.38 -5.91
C GLY A 699 -8.17 7.45 -5.14
N THR A 700 -7.98 6.55 -4.17
CA THR A 700 -6.91 6.63 -3.17
C THR A 700 -5.51 6.81 -3.74
N THR A 701 -5.16 6.09 -4.81
CA THR A 701 -3.83 6.21 -5.43
C THR A 701 -3.58 7.61 -5.99
N LEU A 702 -4.62 8.29 -6.49
CA LEU A 702 -4.50 9.66 -7.01
C LEU A 702 -4.55 10.73 -5.91
N ALA A 703 -5.10 10.40 -4.73
CA ALA A 703 -5.14 11.33 -3.60
C ALA A 703 -3.73 11.69 -3.07
N GLY A 704 -2.77 10.78 -3.21
CA GLY A 704 -1.37 10.94 -2.79
C GLY A 704 -0.48 11.65 -3.82
N THR A 705 -0.99 12.66 -4.51
CA THR A 705 -0.25 13.42 -5.55
C THR A 705 -0.24 14.91 -5.23
N TYR A 706 0.63 15.70 -5.88
CA TYR A 706 0.60 17.16 -5.73
C TYR A 706 -0.68 17.78 -6.34
N GLU A 707 -1.21 17.19 -7.40
CA GLU A 707 -2.40 17.67 -8.11
C GLU A 707 -3.70 17.46 -7.33
N SER A 708 -3.75 16.52 -6.38
CA SER A 708 -4.93 16.35 -5.52
C SER A 708 -5.20 17.61 -4.67
N PRO A 709 -6.46 17.86 -4.25
CA PRO A 709 -6.79 18.95 -3.35
C PRO A 709 -6.13 18.80 -1.95
N GLY A 710 -6.13 19.90 -1.18
CA GLY A 710 -5.50 19.97 0.13
C GLY A 710 -4.02 20.34 0.09
N ASP A 711 -3.52 20.80 1.24
CA ASP A 711 -2.11 21.16 1.42
C ASP A 711 -1.28 19.92 1.76
N VAL A 712 -0.03 19.92 1.29
CA VAL A 712 0.92 18.88 1.62
C VAL A 712 1.37 19.08 3.06
N MET A 713 1.20 18.04 3.86
CA MET A 713 1.67 17.98 5.25
C MET A 713 2.87 17.05 5.33
N GLU A 714 3.64 17.21 6.40
CA GLU A 714 4.82 16.40 6.69
C GLU A 714 4.61 15.76 8.05
N ASP A 715 4.89 14.45 8.17
CA ASP A 715 4.80 13.76 9.45
C ASP A 715 6.11 13.88 10.24
N ARG A 716 6.18 13.22 11.40
CA ARG A 716 7.37 13.32 12.28
C ARG A 716 8.58 12.63 11.67
N GLU A 717 8.36 11.80 10.66
CA GLU A 717 9.34 11.03 9.92
C GLU A 717 9.81 11.76 8.64
N GLY A 718 9.27 12.95 8.36
CA GLY A 718 9.59 13.74 7.16
C GLY A 718 8.85 13.27 5.90
N LEU A 719 7.92 12.33 6.04
CA LEU A 719 7.15 11.81 4.90
C LEU A 719 6.03 12.77 4.56
N LEU A 720 5.92 13.08 3.27
CA LEU A 720 4.87 13.95 2.75
C LEU A 720 3.56 13.18 2.65
N TYR A 721 2.48 13.78 3.10
CA TYR A 721 1.15 13.22 3.00
C TYR A 721 0.08 14.29 2.84
N LYS A 722 -1.11 13.85 2.43
CA LYS A 722 -2.32 14.66 2.42
C LYS A 722 -3.41 13.98 3.23
N GLU A 723 -4.34 14.78 3.76
CA GLU A 723 -5.53 14.22 4.39
C GLU A 723 -6.55 13.79 3.34
N ASN A 724 -7.16 12.64 3.58
CA ASN A 724 -8.28 12.13 2.79
C ASN A 724 -9.41 11.67 3.74
N TYR A 725 -10.65 11.75 3.26
CA TYR A 725 -11.84 11.31 3.98
C TYR A 725 -12.88 10.76 2.99
N GLY A 726 -13.69 9.79 3.43
CA GLY A 726 -14.76 9.23 2.59
C GLY A 726 -15.92 10.22 2.41
N MET A 727 -16.57 10.22 1.23
CA MET A 727 -17.69 11.13 0.96
C MET A 727 -18.94 10.84 1.81
N ALA A 728 -19.04 9.63 2.39
CA ALA A 728 -20.07 9.27 3.38
C ALA A 728 -19.59 9.40 4.85
N SER A 729 -18.43 10.01 5.09
CA SER A 729 -17.89 10.21 6.44
C SER A 729 -18.58 11.34 7.20
N ALA A 730 -18.33 11.44 8.52
CA ALA A 730 -18.86 12.51 9.36
C ALA A 730 -18.52 13.90 8.80
N ARG A 731 -17.27 14.06 8.37
CA ARG A 731 -16.71 15.31 7.85
C ARG A 731 -17.44 15.74 6.58
N ALA A 732 -17.50 14.85 5.59
CA ALA A 732 -18.17 15.12 4.33
C ALA A 732 -19.68 15.37 4.49
N VAL A 733 -20.36 14.59 5.35
CA VAL A 733 -21.80 14.81 5.61
C VAL A 733 -22.04 16.14 6.30
N SER A 734 -21.20 16.51 7.28
CA SER A 734 -21.32 17.79 7.99
C SER A 734 -21.08 18.98 7.06
N GLU A 735 -20.08 18.90 6.17
CA GLU A 735 -19.79 19.92 5.15
C GLU A 735 -21.00 20.09 4.20
N ARG A 736 -21.56 18.98 3.69
CA ARG A 736 -22.72 18.97 2.77
C ARG A 736 -24.04 19.43 3.42
N THR A 737 -24.13 19.35 4.75
CA THR A 737 -25.35 19.66 5.50
C THR A 737 -25.19 20.92 6.34
N ALA A 738 -24.20 21.76 6.02
CA ALA A 738 -23.91 22.99 6.74
C ALA A 738 -25.10 23.95 6.81
N ASP A 739 -25.91 24.01 5.74
CA ASP A 739 -27.09 24.89 5.63
C ASP A 739 -28.36 24.32 6.29
N LEU A 740 -28.30 23.10 6.84
CA LEU A 740 -29.42 22.52 7.57
C LEU A 740 -29.45 23.00 9.01
N ASP A 741 -30.65 23.00 9.58
CA ASP A 741 -30.85 23.16 11.02
C ASP A 741 -29.93 22.20 11.81
N PRO A 742 -29.33 22.66 12.94
CA PRO A 742 -28.39 21.86 13.72
C PRO A 742 -28.90 20.46 14.13
N PHE A 743 -30.20 20.30 14.39
CA PHE A 743 -30.80 19.01 14.74
C PHE A 743 -30.85 18.06 13.53
N GLU A 744 -31.30 18.54 12.38
CA GLU A 744 -31.31 17.76 11.14
C GLU A 744 -29.90 17.40 10.66
N ARG A 745 -28.93 18.30 10.86
CA ARG A 745 -27.51 18.03 10.65
C ARG A 745 -27.01 16.92 11.58
N ALA A 746 -27.29 17.02 12.88
CA ALA A 746 -26.91 15.99 13.86
C ALA A 746 -27.52 14.62 13.52
N LYS A 747 -28.79 14.59 13.08
CA LYS A 747 -29.48 13.38 12.63
C LYS A 747 -28.75 12.69 11.47
N LYS A 748 -28.33 13.45 10.46
CA LYS A 748 -27.60 12.92 9.30
C LYS A 748 -26.20 12.41 9.65
N VAL A 749 -25.54 12.99 10.66
CA VAL A 749 -24.24 12.53 11.16
C VAL A 749 -24.29 11.14 11.82
N PHE A 750 -25.47 10.59 12.15
CA PHE A 750 -25.58 9.20 12.63
C PHE A 750 -25.44 8.15 11.51
N PHE A 751 -25.73 8.48 10.26
CA PHE A 751 -25.75 7.55 9.12
C PHE A 751 -24.45 7.53 8.32
N ARG A 752 -23.30 7.50 9.01
CA ARG A 752 -21.96 7.62 8.39
C ARG A 752 -21.48 6.30 7.83
N GLU A 753 -21.07 6.28 6.57
CA GLU A 753 -20.53 5.09 5.88
C GLU A 753 -19.10 5.24 5.34
N GLY A 754 -18.33 6.16 5.91
CA GLY A 754 -16.92 6.34 5.56
C GLY A 754 -16.01 6.75 6.72
N ILE A 755 -14.71 6.56 6.52
CA ILE A 755 -13.66 6.96 7.47
C ILE A 755 -13.47 8.49 7.43
N SER A 756 -13.45 9.13 8.60
CA SER A 756 -13.43 10.58 8.74
C SER A 756 -12.06 11.23 8.54
N THR A 757 -10.97 10.49 8.68
CA THR A 757 -9.59 10.96 8.41
C THR A 757 -8.66 9.78 8.06
N SER A 758 -7.85 9.95 7.03
CA SER A 758 -6.72 9.08 6.70
C SER A 758 -5.57 9.93 6.14
N ARG A 759 -4.34 9.50 6.44
CA ARG A 759 -3.13 10.08 5.84
C ARG A 759 -2.80 9.29 4.58
N ILE A 760 -2.81 9.97 3.44
CA ILE A 760 -2.37 9.39 2.18
C ILE A 760 -0.99 9.94 1.86
N TYR A 761 0.00 9.06 1.92
CA TYR A 761 1.40 9.41 1.66
C TYR A 761 1.62 9.70 0.18
N ILE A 762 2.44 10.72 -0.08
CA ILE A 762 2.99 11.01 -1.40
C ILE A 762 4.28 10.20 -1.52
N HIS A 763 4.25 9.18 -2.37
CA HIS A 763 5.39 8.28 -2.54
C HIS A 763 6.37 8.82 -3.57
N GLU A 764 7.67 8.65 -3.31
CA GLU A 764 8.73 9.01 -4.25
C GLU A 764 8.52 8.30 -5.60
N GLY A 765 8.65 9.03 -6.70
CA GLY A 765 8.38 8.55 -8.06
C GLY A 765 6.89 8.44 -8.43
N ARG A 766 5.97 8.77 -7.51
CA ARG A 766 4.50 8.79 -7.71
C ARG A 766 3.87 10.11 -7.26
N GLU A 767 4.66 11.17 -7.21
CA GLU A 767 4.23 12.48 -6.73
C GLU A 767 3.29 13.19 -7.71
N SER A 768 3.43 12.88 -9.00
CA SER A 768 2.56 13.35 -10.07
C SER A 768 1.52 12.31 -10.45
N VAL A 769 0.29 12.76 -10.71
CA VAL A 769 -0.70 11.92 -11.39
C VAL A 769 -0.18 11.37 -12.73
N GLY A 770 0.64 12.11 -13.47
CA GLY A 770 1.22 11.65 -14.74
C GLY A 770 2.10 10.42 -14.58
N ALA A 771 2.85 10.31 -13.48
CA ALA A 771 3.67 9.13 -13.18
C ALA A 771 2.78 7.90 -12.90
N ILE A 772 1.73 8.09 -12.10
CA ILE A 772 0.78 7.02 -11.76
C ILE A 772 0.02 6.54 -13.01
N LEU A 773 -0.39 7.46 -13.89
CA LEU A 773 -1.06 7.12 -15.13
C LEU A 773 -0.17 6.26 -16.03
N ILE A 774 1.10 6.63 -16.23
CA ILE A 774 2.04 5.82 -17.02
C ILE A 774 2.20 4.41 -16.43
N GLU A 775 2.36 4.28 -15.11
CA GLU A 775 2.43 2.96 -14.44
C GLU A 775 1.17 2.12 -14.71
N MET A 776 -0.02 2.71 -14.59
CA MET A 776 -1.28 2.02 -14.84
C MET A 776 -1.43 1.62 -16.31
N ILE A 777 -1.17 2.54 -17.23
CA ILE A 777 -1.37 2.38 -18.67
C ILE A 777 -0.41 1.34 -19.23
N THR A 778 0.87 1.42 -18.90
CA THR A 778 1.85 0.43 -19.36
C THR A 778 1.56 -0.97 -18.83
N GLY A 779 1.03 -1.08 -17.60
CA GLY A 779 0.53 -2.33 -17.05
C GLY A 779 -0.68 -2.88 -17.80
N VAL A 780 -1.65 -2.04 -18.16
CA VAL A 780 -2.83 -2.42 -18.95
C VAL A 780 -2.43 -2.82 -20.38
N GLN A 781 -1.55 -2.06 -21.04
CA GLN A 781 -1.03 -2.40 -22.36
C GLN A 781 -0.35 -3.77 -22.35
N SER A 782 0.45 -4.06 -21.31
CA SER A 782 1.06 -5.38 -21.15
C SER A 782 0.02 -6.47 -20.88
N ALA A 783 -1.03 -6.19 -20.12
CA ALA A 783 -2.10 -7.16 -19.90
C ALA A 783 -2.87 -7.47 -21.20
N CYS A 784 -3.08 -6.47 -22.07
CA CYS A 784 -3.71 -6.67 -23.38
C CYS A 784 -2.87 -7.62 -24.25
N THR A 785 -1.55 -7.44 -24.30
CA THR A 785 -0.70 -8.37 -25.06
C THR A 785 -0.72 -9.78 -24.47
N TYR A 786 -0.75 -9.94 -23.14
CA TYR A 786 -0.97 -11.24 -22.52
C TYR A 786 -2.35 -11.83 -22.87
N ALA A 787 -3.40 -11.03 -23.01
CA ALA A 787 -4.72 -11.50 -23.46
C ALA A 787 -4.79 -11.79 -24.96
N GLY A 788 -3.76 -11.45 -25.75
CA GLY A 788 -3.82 -11.54 -27.21
C GLY A 788 -4.64 -10.41 -27.87
N ALA A 789 -4.82 -9.28 -27.18
CA ALA A 789 -5.64 -8.15 -27.59
C ALA A 789 -4.79 -6.92 -27.98
N ALA A 790 -5.12 -6.31 -29.11
CA ALA A 790 -4.50 -5.07 -29.58
C ALA A 790 -5.28 -3.80 -29.18
N ASN A 791 -6.50 -3.94 -28.67
CA ASN A 791 -7.35 -2.85 -28.21
C ASN A 791 -8.35 -3.34 -27.15
N LEU A 792 -9.14 -2.43 -26.57
CA LEU A 792 -10.11 -2.76 -25.52
C LEU A 792 -11.25 -3.68 -25.98
N ASP A 793 -11.74 -3.54 -27.21
CA ASP A 793 -12.80 -4.42 -27.73
C ASP A 793 -12.28 -5.86 -27.85
N GLU A 794 -11.08 -6.04 -28.38
CA GLU A 794 -10.42 -7.35 -28.41
C GLU A 794 -10.14 -7.90 -27.01
N LEU A 795 -9.83 -7.04 -26.03
CA LEU A 795 -9.63 -7.46 -24.65
C LEU A 795 -10.93 -8.03 -24.06
N HIS A 796 -12.05 -7.35 -24.29
CA HIS A 796 -13.38 -7.83 -23.87
C HIS A 796 -13.71 -9.19 -24.49
N ASP A 797 -13.34 -9.40 -25.75
CA ASP A 797 -13.68 -10.63 -26.48
C ASP A 797 -12.74 -11.80 -26.21
N LYS A 798 -11.44 -11.53 -25.99
CA LYS A 798 -10.40 -12.56 -25.91
C LYS A 798 -10.02 -12.93 -24.49
N ALA A 799 -10.28 -12.07 -23.50
CA ALA A 799 -9.85 -12.30 -22.12
C ALA A 799 -10.36 -13.65 -21.58
N VAL A 800 -9.43 -14.42 -21.00
CA VAL A 800 -9.72 -15.65 -20.27
C VAL A 800 -9.33 -15.47 -18.81
N ILE A 801 -10.30 -15.59 -17.91
CA ILE A 801 -10.13 -15.32 -16.48
C ILE A 801 -10.12 -16.63 -15.69
N GLY A 802 -9.06 -16.85 -14.91
CA GLY A 802 -8.98 -17.94 -13.95
C GLY A 802 -9.31 -17.47 -12.55
N VAL A 803 -9.77 -18.40 -11.70
CA VAL A 803 -9.96 -18.18 -10.27
C VAL A 803 -8.76 -18.72 -9.49
N GLN A 804 -8.27 -17.93 -8.54
CA GLN A 804 -7.14 -18.26 -7.68
C GLN A 804 -7.51 -18.17 -6.21
N THR A 805 -6.70 -18.80 -5.38
CA THR A 805 -6.77 -18.63 -3.92
C THR A 805 -5.95 -17.42 -3.48
N LEU A 806 -6.10 -16.99 -2.22
CA LEU A 806 -5.22 -15.99 -1.61
C LEU A 806 -3.73 -16.35 -1.69
N ALA A 807 -3.39 -17.65 -1.69
CA ALA A 807 -2.01 -18.09 -1.87
C ALA A 807 -1.52 -17.83 -3.30
N GLY A 808 -2.36 -18.09 -4.31
CA GLY A 808 -2.05 -17.76 -5.72
C GLY A 808 -1.95 -16.26 -5.96
N TYR A 809 -2.85 -15.46 -5.37
CA TYR A 809 -2.70 -14.00 -5.38
C TYR A 809 -1.42 -13.55 -4.67
N GLY A 810 -1.07 -14.21 -3.56
CA GLY A 810 0.18 -14.03 -2.85
C GLY A 810 1.38 -14.23 -3.75
N GLU A 811 1.44 -15.38 -4.45
CA GLU A 811 2.48 -15.78 -5.42
C GLU A 811 2.75 -14.73 -6.51
N GLY A 812 1.70 -14.04 -6.97
CA GLY A 812 1.81 -13.01 -8.00
C GLY A 812 2.47 -11.70 -7.54
N LYS A 813 2.74 -11.52 -6.24
CA LYS A 813 3.40 -10.33 -5.71
C LYS A 813 4.93 -10.49 -5.79
N PRO A 814 5.70 -9.38 -5.84
CA PRO A 814 7.15 -9.46 -5.80
C PRO A 814 7.63 -10.27 -4.57
N HIS A 815 8.32 -11.38 -4.85
CA HIS A 815 8.95 -12.24 -3.84
C HIS A 815 10.48 -12.15 -3.86
N GLY A 816 11.03 -11.53 -4.92
CA GLY A 816 12.42 -11.09 -4.97
C GLY A 816 12.52 -9.64 -4.53
N LEU A 817 13.46 -9.33 -3.65
CA LEU A 817 13.68 -7.96 -3.21
C LEU A 817 14.62 -7.22 -4.16
N GLU A 818 14.14 -6.09 -4.69
CA GLU A 818 14.99 -5.02 -5.24
C GLU A 818 15.83 -4.46 -4.09
N ARG A 819 17.15 -4.52 -4.26
CA ARG A 819 18.10 -3.72 -3.50
C ARG A 819 18.02 -2.29 -4.06
N ARG A 820 17.68 -1.33 -3.21
CA ARG A 820 18.08 0.07 -3.39
C ARG A 820 18.78 0.52 -2.12
#